data_AF-A0A256J3A3-F1
#
_entry.id   AF-A0A256J3A3-F1
#
_cell.length_a   1.000
_cell.length_b   1.000
_cell.length_c   1.000
_cell.angle_alpha   90.00
_cell.angle_beta   90.00
_cell.angle_gamma   90.00
#
_symmetry.space_group_name_H-M   'P 1'
#
loop_
_entity.id
_entity.type
_entity.pdbx_description
1 polymer ?
#
loop_
_entity_poly.entity_id
_entity_poly.type
_entity_poly.pdbx_seq_one_letter_code
_entity_poly.pdbx_strand_id
1 'polypeptide(L)'
;MATEDPALDLDGDGSNEIAHAGILTSGETTTLSASDGDLSPGSNTIDASTSSGPLPSWTIDATEVTATEDPSITVDGQTVSHSGILGNGETTTKSLDLSPGSHAFDVSTGGEVDVAASWTEVTATEDPSVTVDGQTVSHSGVLNDGETTTKSLDLSPGSKTLDVSTGGEVDLAASWTEVTATEDPSVSVGGSTVSHSGVLDDGQIVTESVDLSTGSQTATVSVTGPVDVSTSWTEVTETQDPTITVNGEQVGLDGTLADGETATLDASASWLQSGTNHVTVSTNSPASGPASLVTLDYSHGAETATEATVEETTWSQTTTVANTWASARSNATVTVPMNDRVVDVRSVEIRRNGTTWDPLAADRYELNGTDLTAKLGDIAEGSMVEVRATGSKVRVRDGSITVLEPTTSSDQLDTRVRIDDAGPNFGLSVDETVFSDRVHYADNSTWGPQTGATTITAQGDQTLAIPNATVGAETTVRTWPVEVAPVTGQATVTDLAGDRSEPGITVRGDGNSDVDYTFTGAADGKPYILWSQTNEIVRDEGLASSPITLTDDNSDETLVFLVDDGSASSSGPGDGPTGSVGGGGAVGGPMAGAGGGVLAQLRGIAPSGETLLLGVTLLGGLFVVGRRTGVITEERQAAATSAASSAASTVGGLVERAIANEIVFGVLLLAGGGWLLASGVLPEQTTLIVSLSAVPVAMFLVLQQFDRFDFRIWAGSTALVGVLGLQVLAPELFETIADEAGVIIVAGVLALAWRAVSAWRAEANTPDEVNRIEITDDDGEN
;
A
#
# COMPACT_ATOMS: atom_id res chain seq x y z
N MET A 1 -49.34 98.21 -130.62
CA MET A 1 -49.93 96.88 -130.86
C MET A 1 -50.73 96.54 -129.61
N ALA A 2 -51.89 95.89 -129.75
CA ALA A 2 -52.76 95.50 -128.65
C ALA A 2 -53.11 94.01 -128.81
N THR A 3 -53.38 93.35 -127.69
CA THR A 3 -53.66 91.91 -127.62
C THR A 3 -55.08 91.71 -127.15
N GLU A 4 -55.86 90.93 -127.90
CA GLU A 4 -57.26 90.64 -127.62
C GLU A 4 -57.40 89.22 -127.08
N ASP A 5 -58.19 89.09 -126.02
CA ASP A 5 -58.56 87.88 -125.30
C ASP A 5 -57.41 86.91 -125.00
N PRO A 6 -56.38 87.30 -124.24
CA PRO A 6 -55.32 86.39 -123.85
C PRO A 6 -55.82 85.35 -122.85
N ALA A 7 -55.47 84.09 -123.08
CA ALA A 7 -55.82 82.94 -122.25
C ALA A 7 -54.64 81.97 -122.09
N LEU A 8 -54.68 81.18 -121.01
CA LEU A 8 -53.77 80.10 -120.67
C LEU A 8 -54.57 78.82 -120.40
N ASP A 9 -54.19 77.76 -121.09
CA ASP A 9 -54.41 76.37 -120.74
C ASP A 9 -53.22 75.95 -119.89
N LEU A 10 -53.45 75.56 -118.64
CA LEU A 10 -52.41 75.28 -117.66
C LEU A 10 -52.07 73.79 -117.56
N ASP A 11 -52.97 72.89 -117.94
CA ASP A 11 -52.79 71.43 -117.84
C ASP A 11 -52.62 70.72 -119.20
N GLY A 12 -52.85 71.44 -120.30
CA GLY A 12 -52.69 70.99 -121.68
C GLY A 12 -53.84 70.13 -122.18
N ASP A 13 -55.00 70.14 -121.51
CA ASP A 13 -56.19 69.38 -121.93
C ASP A 13 -56.94 70.00 -123.12
N GLY A 14 -56.56 71.23 -123.51
CA GLY A 14 -57.12 71.99 -124.61
C GLY A 14 -58.22 72.97 -124.19
N SER A 15 -58.58 73.04 -122.91
CA SER A 15 -59.43 74.07 -122.33
C SER A 15 -58.58 75.12 -121.60
N ASN A 16 -59.08 76.36 -121.47
CA ASN A 16 -58.30 77.41 -120.82
C ASN A 16 -58.80 77.59 -119.38
N GLU A 17 -57.96 77.32 -118.38
CA GLU A 17 -58.27 77.52 -116.96
C GLU A 17 -58.29 79.00 -116.62
N ILE A 18 -57.50 79.80 -117.35
CA ILE A 18 -57.37 81.23 -117.12
C ILE A 18 -57.58 81.98 -118.45
N ALA A 19 -58.56 82.88 -118.51
CA ALA A 19 -58.76 83.76 -119.66
C ALA A 19 -59.13 85.18 -119.25
N HIS A 20 -58.55 86.18 -119.92
CA HIS A 20 -58.97 87.58 -119.83
C HIS A 20 -59.82 87.93 -121.04
N ALA A 21 -61.05 88.41 -120.84
CA ALA A 21 -61.90 88.88 -121.93
C ALA A 21 -61.72 90.39 -122.14
N GLY A 22 -61.23 90.80 -123.32
CA GLY A 22 -60.99 92.19 -123.67
C GLY A 22 -59.64 92.44 -124.36
N ILE A 23 -59.33 93.73 -124.57
CA ILE A 23 -58.10 94.18 -125.24
C ILE A 23 -57.12 94.72 -124.20
N LEU A 24 -55.95 94.08 -124.09
CA LEU A 24 -54.81 94.61 -123.37
C LEU A 24 -53.95 95.48 -124.29
N THR A 25 -53.77 96.74 -123.87
CA THR A 25 -52.92 97.68 -124.61
C THR A 25 -51.47 97.64 -124.14
N SER A 26 -50.56 98.25 -124.90
CA SER A 26 -49.13 98.19 -124.60
C SER A 26 -48.82 98.81 -123.22
N GLY A 27 -48.26 97.99 -122.32
CA GLY A 27 -47.90 98.38 -120.95
C GLY A 27 -48.97 98.05 -119.90
N GLU A 28 -50.13 97.52 -120.30
CA GLU A 28 -51.19 97.10 -119.40
C GLU A 28 -50.98 95.66 -118.92
N THR A 29 -51.24 95.40 -117.64
CA THR A 29 -51.13 94.07 -117.03
C THR A 29 -52.39 93.73 -116.23
N THR A 30 -52.76 92.45 -116.22
CA THR A 30 -53.83 91.89 -115.39
C THR A 30 -53.32 90.64 -114.70
N THR A 31 -53.85 90.33 -113.51
CA THR A 31 -53.52 89.12 -112.75
C THR A 31 -54.78 88.30 -112.56
N LEU A 32 -54.68 87.00 -112.80
CA LEU A 32 -55.76 86.02 -112.68
C LEU A 32 -55.21 84.80 -111.93
N SER A 33 -56.10 84.02 -111.30
CA SER A 33 -55.73 82.82 -110.54
C SER A 33 -56.62 81.66 -110.97
N ALA A 34 -56.04 80.47 -111.11
CA ALA A 34 -56.76 79.21 -111.27
C ALA A 34 -57.18 78.64 -109.90
N SER A 35 -58.10 77.69 -109.89
CA SER A 35 -58.59 77.03 -108.67
C SER A 35 -57.72 75.82 -108.30
N ASP A 36 -57.67 75.48 -107.02
CA ASP A 36 -57.02 74.25 -106.56
C ASP A 36 -57.73 73.02 -107.17
N GLY A 37 -56.96 72.18 -107.87
CA GLY A 37 -57.47 71.01 -108.59
C GLY A 37 -57.45 71.13 -110.12
N ASP A 38 -57.18 72.33 -110.65
CA ASP A 38 -57.05 72.59 -112.09
C ASP A 38 -55.68 72.13 -112.67
N LEU A 39 -54.85 71.47 -111.85
CA LEU A 39 -53.55 70.91 -112.26
C LEU A 39 -53.46 69.44 -111.86
N SER A 40 -52.93 68.61 -112.77
CA SER A 40 -52.62 67.21 -112.45
C SER A 40 -51.31 67.09 -111.66
N PRO A 41 -51.16 66.11 -110.74
CA PRO A 41 -49.89 65.87 -110.07
C PRO A 41 -48.76 65.56 -111.08
N GLY A 42 -47.63 66.26 -110.97
CA GLY A 42 -46.47 66.10 -111.85
C GLY A 42 -46.26 67.25 -112.82
N SER A 43 -45.76 66.97 -114.02
CA SER A 43 -45.48 67.99 -115.04
C SER A 43 -46.74 68.31 -115.85
N ASN A 44 -47.15 69.57 -115.82
CA ASN A 44 -48.23 70.10 -116.66
C ASN A 44 -47.63 70.96 -117.79
N THR A 45 -48.29 70.98 -118.94
CA THR A 45 -47.87 71.81 -120.09
C THR A 45 -48.77 73.01 -120.20
N ILE A 46 -48.16 74.21 -120.23
CA ILE A 46 -48.89 75.47 -120.30
C ILE A 46 -48.88 76.00 -121.73
N ASP A 47 -50.06 76.13 -122.33
CA ASP A 47 -50.25 76.69 -123.67
C ASP A 47 -50.97 78.04 -123.60
N ALA A 48 -50.37 79.05 -124.23
CA ALA A 48 -50.89 80.40 -124.26
C ALA A 48 -51.55 80.71 -125.61
N SER A 49 -52.74 81.31 -125.56
CA SER A 49 -53.50 81.68 -126.76
C SER A 49 -54.06 83.10 -126.67
N THR A 50 -54.34 83.71 -127.83
CA THR A 50 -55.00 85.02 -127.96
C THR A 50 -55.93 84.98 -129.16
N SER A 51 -57.03 85.74 -129.13
CA SER A 51 -57.93 85.85 -130.29
C SER A 51 -57.34 86.72 -131.41
N SER A 52 -56.59 87.78 -131.06
CA SER A 52 -55.92 88.67 -132.01
C SER A 52 -54.74 89.42 -131.39
N GLY A 53 -53.73 89.74 -132.21
CA GLY A 53 -52.50 90.42 -131.76
C GLY A 53 -51.39 89.46 -131.29
N PRO A 54 -50.25 90.00 -130.82
CA PRO A 54 -49.16 89.16 -130.28
C PRO A 54 -49.51 88.63 -128.89
N LEU A 55 -48.94 87.48 -128.50
CA LEU A 55 -49.04 86.95 -127.13
C LEU A 55 -48.49 87.96 -126.11
N PRO A 56 -49.15 88.17 -124.96
CA PRO A 56 -48.59 88.98 -123.90
C PRO A 56 -47.47 88.19 -123.19
N SER A 57 -46.68 88.88 -122.38
CA SER A 57 -45.76 88.22 -121.46
C SER A 57 -46.53 87.73 -120.23
N TRP A 58 -46.30 86.49 -119.82
CA TRP A 58 -46.93 85.88 -118.64
C TRP A 58 -45.93 85.72 -117.50
N THR A 59 -46.43 85.75 -116.27
CA THR A 59 -45.70 85.37 -115.05
C THR A 59 -46.64 84.54 -114.19
N ILE A 60 -46.19 83.38 -113.72
CA ILE A 60 -47.00 82.37 -113.02
C ILE A 60 -46.30 82.02 -111.71
N ASP A 61 -47.05 82.05 -110.61
CA ASP A 61 -46.60 81.65 -109.27
C ASP A 61 -47.46 80.49 -108.75
N ALA A 62 -46.83 79.42 -108.23
CA ALA A 62 -47.50 78.23 -107.67
C ALA A 62 -46.81 77.72 -106.39
N THR A 63 -47.55 76.99 -105.53
CA THR A 63 -47.00 76.33 -104.32
C THR A 63 -47.17 74.82 -104.41
N GLU A 64 -46.09 74.07 -104.22
CA GLU A 64 -46.08 72.59 -104.25
C GLU A 64 -46.48 71.99 -102.89
N VAL A 65 -47.19 70.85 -102.91
CA VAL A 65 -47.52 70.03 -101.73
C VAL A 65 -47.16 68.55 -102.01
N THR A 66 -46.49 67.88 -101.06
CA THR A 66 -46.04 66.48 -101.17
C THR A 66 -46.65 65.58 -100.07
N ALA A 67 -46.90 64.30 -100.40
CA ALA A 67 -47.34 63.24 -99.48
C ALA A 67 -46.81 61.86 -99.95
N THR A 68 -46.81 60.84 -99.09
CA THR A 68 -46.35 59.47 -99.44
C THR A 68 -47.51 58.48 -99.38
N GLU A 69 -47.53 57.51 -100.30
CA GLU A 69 -48.56 56.47 -100.39
C GLU A 69 -47.96 55.09 -100.13
N ASP A 70 -48.69 54.29 -99.36
CA ASP A 70 -48.39 52.89 -99.02
C ASP A 70 -46.97 52.63 -98.44
N PRO A 71 -46.52 53.34 -97.39
CA PRO A 71 -45.18 53.14 -96.85
C PRO A 71 -45.02 51.79 -96.15
N SER A 72 -43.85 51.16 -96.29
CA SER A 72 -43.51 49.89 -95.63
C SER A 72 -42.07 49.83 -95.14
N ILE A 73 -41.84 49.00 -94.12
CA ILE A 73 -40.52 48.75 -93.53
C ILE A 73 -40.31 47.24 -93.48
N THR A 74 -39.16 46.78 -93.97
CA THR A 74 -38.73 45.38 -93.89
C THR A 74 -37.50 45.27 -93.00
N VAL A 75 -37.52 44.33 -92.06
CA VAL A 75 -36.39 44.01 -91.17
C VAL A 75 -36.17 42.50 -91.18
N ASP A 76 -34.98 42.07 -91.58
CA ASP A 76 -34.57 40.66 -91.73
C ASP A 76 -35.56 39.77 -92.51
N GLY A 77 -36.19 40.35 -93.54
CA GLY A 77 -37.16 39.68 -94.40
C GLY A 77 -38.60 39.68 -93.87
N GLN A 78 -38.87 40.26 -92.70
CA GLN A 78 -40.22 40.50 -92.20
C GLN A 78 -40.66 41.93 -92.55
N THR A 79 -41.74 42.08 -93.32
CA THR A 79 -42.26 43.39 -93.76
C THR A 79 -43.51 43.80 -92.98
N VAL A 80 -43.52 45.03 -92.49
CA VAL A 80 -44.70 45.71 -91.97
C VAL A 80 -45.04 46.90 -92.87
N SER A 81 -46.31 47.01 -93.29
CA SER A 81 -46.78 48.10 -94.15
C SER A 81 -47.96 48.86 -93.56
N HIS A 82 -48.11 50.11 -93.99
CA HIS A 82 -49.30 50.91 -93.85
C HIS A 82 -49.91 51.09 -95.24
N SER A 83 -51.23 50.94 -95.38
CA SER A 83 -51.93 51.12 -96.66
C SER A 83 -52.73 52.42 -96.63
N GLY A 84 -52.57 53.24 -97.66
CA GLY A 84 -53.15 54.57 -97.81
C GLY A 84 -52.10 55.70 -97.90
N ILE A 85 -52.59 56.93 -98.05
CA ILE A 85 -51.75 58.14 -98.05
C ILE A 85 -51.45 58.52 -96.60
N LEU A 86 -50.16 58.66 -96.29
CA LEU A 86 -49.70 59.25 -95.04
C LEU A 86 -49.33 60.71 -95.30
N GLY A 87 -50.16 61.62 -94.79
CA GLY A 87 -50.00 63.05 -94.98
C GLY A 87 -48.88 63.66 -94.13
N ASN A 88 -48.51 64.91 -94.43
CA ASN A 88 -47.47 65.62 -93.67
C ASN A 88 -47.84 65.74 -92.18
N GLY A 89 -46.97 65.22 -91.30
CA GLY A 89 -47.13 65.22 -89.84
C GLY A 89 -47.89 64.04 -89.22
N GLU A 90 -48.34 63.07 -90.02
CA GLU A 90 -49.04 61.87 -89.53
C GLU A 90 -48.07 60.70 -89.26
N THR A 91 -48.31 59.89 -88.23
CA THR A 91 -47.42 58.77 -87.83
C THR A 91 -48.19 57.48 -87.54
N THR A 92 -47.61 56.32 -87.88
CA THR A 92 -48.12 54.98 -87.55
C THR A 92 -47.03 54.12 -86.90
N THR A 93 -47.41 53.21 -86.00
CA THR A 93 -46.46 52.31 -85.30
C THR A 93 -46.82 50.84 -85.50
N LYS A 94 -45.81 49.99 -85.70
CA LYS A 94 -45.89 48.53 -85.87
C LYS A 94 -44.79 47.86 -85.04
N SER A 95 -44.99 46.59 -84.65
CA SER A 95 -44.02 45.82 -83.84
C SER A 95 -43.61 44.53 -84.55
N LEU A 96 -42.36 44.10 -84.33
CA LEU A 96 -41.75 42.87 -84.84
C LEU A 96 -40.93 42.21 -83.71
N ASP A 97 -40.89 40.88 -83.70
CA ASP A 97 -39.98 40.10 -82.84
C ASP A 97 -38.74 39.71 -83.65
N LEU A 98 -37.56 40.02 -83.11
CA LEU A 98 -36.26 39.79 -83.75
C LEU A 98 -35.31 39.05 -82.78
N SER A 99 -34.40 38.24 -83.34
CA SER A 99 -33.32 37.60 -82.56
C SER A 99 -32.29 38.64 -82.09
N PRO A 100 -31.49 38.38 -81.04
CA PRO A 100 -30.38 39.26 -80.68
C PRO A 100 -29.37 39.40 -81.83
N GLY A 101 -28.93 40.62 -82.14
CA GLY A 101 -27.98 40.87 -83.23
C GLY A 101 -28.11 42.26 -83.87
N SER A 102 -27.31 42.49 -84.92
CA SER A 102 -27.40 43.70 -85.76
C SER A 102 -28.36 43.46 -86.93
N HIS A 103 -29.37 44.31 -87.05
CA HIS A 103 -30.43 44.20 -88.05
C HIS A 103 -30.43 45.40 -88.99
N ALA A 104 -30.78 45.17 -90.26
CA ALA A 104 -30.88 46.23 -91.25
C ALA A 104 -32.36 46.56 -91.52
N PHE A 105 -32.69 47.85 -91.51
CA PHE A 105 -34.02 48.35 -91.85
C PHE A 105 -34.03 48.79 -93.31
N ASP A 106 -34.92 48.21 -94.11
CA ASP A 106 -35.20 48.67 -95.47
C ASP A 106 -36.56 49.35 -95.49
N VAL A 107 -36.59 50.62 -95.86
CA VAL A 107 -37.78 51.47 -95.83
C VAL A 107 -38.19 51.77 -97.26
N SER A 108 -39.37 51.32 -97.68
CA SER A 108 -39.92 51.54 -99.01
C SER A 108 -41.10 52.51 -98.92
N THR A 109 -40.91 53.73 -99.44
CA THR A 109 -41.91 54.79 -99.47
C THR A 109 -41.82 55.60 -100.77
N GLY A 110 -42.93 56.21 -101.21
CA GLY A 110 -42.97 57.05 -102.41
C GLY A 110 -42.44 58.49 -102.22
N GLY A 111 -42.22 58.93 -100.97
CA GLY A 111 -41.74 60.25 -100.58
C GLY A 111 -41.06 60.23 -99.20
N GLU A 112 -40.41 61.33 -98.78
CA GLU A 112 -39.64 61.37 -97.53
C GLU A 112 -40.49 61.01 -96.29
N VAL A 113 -39.98 60.09 -95.47
CA VAL A 113 -40.56 59.71 -94.17
C VAL A 113 -39.49 59.64 -93.07
N ASP A 114 -39.87 59.99 -91.85
CA ASP A 114 -39.06 59.79 -90.64
C ASP A 114 -39.41 58.44 -89.98
N VAL A 115 -38.39 57.63 -89.67
CA VAL A 115 -38.55 56.33 -89.00
C VAL A 115 -37.85 56.32 -87.65
N ALA A 116 -38.57 55.92 -86.59
CA ALA A 116 -38.03 55.73 -85.25
C ALA A 116 -38.26 54.28 -84.76
N ALA A 117 -37.26 53.70 -84.09
CA ALA A 117 -37.29 52.36 -83.53
C ALA A 117 -36.82 52.32 -82.06
N SER A 118 -37.39 51.42 -81.25
CA SER A 118 -36.99 51.16 -79.86
C SER A 118 -37.09 49.67 -79.53
N TRP A 119 -36.16 49.12 -78.73
CA TRP A 119 -36.14 47.70 -78.35
C TRP A 119 -35.64 47.47 -76.91
N THR A 120 -35.83 46.26 -76.38
CA THR A 120 -35.24 45.77 -75.12
C THR A 120 -34.18 44.72 -75.44
N GLU A 121 -32.95 44.89 -74.93
CA GLU A 121 -31.83 43.98 -75.18
C GLU A 121 -31.82 42.82 -74.17
N VAL A 122 -31.48 41.61 -74.63
CA VAL A 122 -31.26 40.42 -73.79
C VAL A 122 -29.85 39.91 -74.06
N THR A 123 -29.03 39.77 -73.01
CA THR A 123 -27.66 39.24 -73.08
C THR A 123 -27.59 37.84 -72.47
N ALA A 124 -26.97 36.89 -73.16
CA ALA A 124 -26.73 35.54 -72.65
C ALA A 124 -25.31 35.07 -73.04
N THR A 125 -24.72 34.16 -72.25
CA THR A 125 -23.36 33.67 -72.51
C THR A 125 -23.44 32.34 -73.27
N GLU A 126 -22.84 32.31 -74.46
CA GLU A 126 -22.75 31.11 -75.29
C GLU A 126 -21.42 30.39 -75.07
N ASP A 127 -21.50 29.07 -74.98
CA ASP A 127 -20.38 28.12 -74.93
C ASP A 127 -19.28 28.48 -73.89
N PRO A 128 -19.63 28.74 -72.61
CA PRO A 128 -18.61 29.07 -71.63
C PRO A 128 -17.68 27.87 -71.38
N SER A 129 -16.38 28.18 -71.27
CA SER A 129 -15.36 27.18 -70.97
C SER A 129 -14.37 27.67 -69.94
N VAL A 130 -13.85 26.72 -69.17
CA VAL A 130 -12.86 26.95 -68.12
C VAL A 130 -11.71 25.99 -68.34
N THR A 131 -10.50 26.52 -68.43
CA THR A 131 -9.26 25.75 -68.56
C THR A 131 -8.46 25.86 -67.27
N VAL A 132 -8.07 24.71 -66.72
CA VAL A 132 -7.20 24.61 -65.54
C VAL A 132 -6.05 23.68 -65.89
N ASP A 133 -4.81 24.18 -65.81
CA ASP A 133 -3.59 23.39 -66.06
C ASP A 133 -3.60 22.65 -67.43
N GLY A 134 -4.15 23.30 -68.45
CA GLY A 134 -4.27 22.74 -69.81
C GLY A 134 -5.43 21.75 -70.02
N GLN A 135 -6.23 21.46 -68.99
CA GLN A 135 -7.46 20.70 -69.12
C GLN A 135 -8.66 21.65 -69.22
N THR A 136 -9.45 21.54 -70.28
CA THR A 136 -10.62 22.39 -70.53
C THR A 136 -11.91 21.64 -70.28
N VAL A 137 -12.79 22.23 -69.45
CA VAL A 137 -14.20 21.85 -69.39
C VAL A 137 -15.05 22.92 -70.05
N SER A 138 -16.00 22.50 -70.88
CA SER A 138 -16.94 23.40 -71.54
C SER A 138 -18.38 23.00 -71.27
N HIS A 139 -19.25 23.99 -71.30
CA HIS A 139 -20.69 23.81 -71.43
C HIS A 139 -21.07 24.20 -72.85
N SER A 140 -21.72 23.30 -73.58
CA SER A 140 -22.22 23.58 -74.93
C SER A 140 -23.64 24.13 -74.86
N GLY A 141 -23.88 25.31 -75.43
CA GLY A 141 -25.17 25.98 -75.47
C GLY A 141 -25.18 27.34 -74.78
N VAL A 142 -26.39 27.92 -74.72
CA VAL A 142 -26.63 29.23 -74.08
C VAL A 142 -26.90 29.03 -72.60
N LEU A 143 -26.16 29.76 -71.76
CA LEU A 143 -26.42 29.90 -70.34
C LEU A 143 -27.10 31.25 -70.12
N ASN A 144 -28.39 31.23 -69.73
CA ASN A 144 -29.17 32.44 -69.49
C ASN A 144 -28.83 33.05 -68.12
N ASP A 145 -29.26 34.29 -67.92
CA ASP A 145 -29.10 34.98 -66.64
C ASP A 145 -29.69 34.16 -65.46
N GLY A 146 -28.88 33.96 -64.42
CA GLY A 146 -29.21 33.16 -63.24
C GLY A 146 -29.09 31.63 -63.38
N GLU A 147 -28.75 31.08 -64.55
CA GLU A 147 -28.51 29.64 -64.72
C GLU A 147 -27.08 29.24 -64.33
N THR A 148 -26.92 28.06 -63.71
CA THR A 148 -25.61 27.53 -63.28
C THR A 148 -25.34 26.13 -63.83
N THR A 149 -24.09 25.84 -64.16
CA THR A 149 -23.63 24.50 -64.57
C THR A 149 -22.40 24.08 -63.76
N THR A 150 -22.27 22.80 -63.43
CA THR A 150 -21.15 22.26 -62.64
C THR A 150 -20.39 21.21 -63.44
N LYS A 151 -19.06 21.32 -63.45
CA LYS A 151 -18.13 20.39 -64.09
C LYS A 151 -17.01 20.03 -63.11
N SER A 152 -16.53 18.79 -63.19
CA SER A 152 -15.43 18.30 -62.34
C SER A 152 -14.19 18.01 -63.18
N LEU A 153 -13.02 18.23 -62.59
CA LEU A 153 -11.70 18.01 -63.17
C LEU A 153 -10.82 17.33 -62.11
N ASP A 154 -10.02 16.34 -62.52
CA ASP A 154 -8.96 15.77 -61.69
C ASP A 154 -7.66 16.53 -61.97
N LEU A 155 -7.07 17.12 -60.93
CA LEU A 155 -5.90 17.98 -61.04
C LEU A 155 -4.74 17.42 -60.21
N SER A 156 -3.52 17.65 -60.68
CA SER A 156 -2.31 17.38 -59.89
C SER A 156 -2.12 18.45 -58.80
N PRO A 157 -1.46 18.13 -57.68
CA PRO A 157 -1.12 19.11 -56.65
C PRO A 157 -0.28 20.29 -57.19
N GLY A 158 -0.36 21.44 -56.52
CA GLY A 158 0.46 22.64 -56.80
C GLY A 158 -0.34 23.87 -57.25
N SER A 159 0.35 24.98 -57.48
CA SER A 159 -0.27 26.23 -57.94
C SER A 159 -0.73 26.11 -59.39
N LYS A 160 -2.03 26.30 -59.64
CA LYS A 160 -2.64 26.24 -60.98
C LYS A 160 -3.14 27.62 -61.38
N THR A 161 -3.12 27.88 -62.69
CA THR A 161 -3.79 29.03 -63.29
C THR A 161 -5.14 28.61 -63.82
N LEU A 162 -6.12 29.50 -63.64
CA LEU A 162 -7.50 29.32 -64.06
C LEU A 162 -7.74 30.33 -65.20
N ASP A 163 -7.97 29.82 -66.40
CA ASP A 163 -8.29 30.62 -67.58
C ASP A 163 -9.75 30.40 -67.96
N VAL A 164 -10.54 31.46 -67.87
CA VAL A 164 -11.96 31.45 -68.21
C VAL A 164 -12.14 32.08 -69.58
N SER A 165 -12.81 31.38 -70.49
CA SER A 165 -13.15 31.88 -71.82
C SER A 165 -14.66 31.84 -72.01
N THR A 166 -15.28 33.02 -71.96
CA THR A 166 -16.72 33.22 -72.13
C THR A 166 -17.00 34.41 -73.04
N GLY A 167 -18.12 34.37 -73.77
CA GLY A 167 -18.59 35.50 -74.58
C GLY A 167 -19.25 36.63 -73.77
N GLY A 168 -19.54 36.40 -72.48
CA GLY A 168 -20.18 37.35 -71.55
C GLY A 168 -19.70 37.18 -70.11
N GLU A 169 -20.19 38.02 -69.20
CA GLU A 169 -19.86 37.93 -67.76
C GLU A 169 -20.43 36.63 -67.15
N VAL A 170 -19.60 35.90 -66.39
CA VAL A 170 -20.00 34.70 -65.65
C VAL A 170 -19.43 34.74 -64.23
N ASP A 171 -20.22 34.29 -63.26
CA ASP A 171 -19.75 34.03 -61.91
C ASP A 171 -19.15 32.63 -61.82
N LEU A 172 -17.97 32.52 -61.22
CA LEU A 172 -17.28 31.24 -61.01
C LEU A 172 -17.12 30.92 -59.53
N ALA A 173 -17.61 29.76 -59.12
CA ALA A 173 -17.33 29.16 -57.81
C ALA A 173 -16.53 27.87 -57.99
N ALA A 174 -15.42 27.73 -57.25
CA ALA A 174 -14.59 26.54 -57.24
C ALA A 174 -14.46 25.99 -55.81
N SER A 175 -14.54 24.67 -55.68
CA SER A 175 -14.26 23.93 -54.44
C SER A 175 -13.41 22.71 -54.76
N TRP A 176 -12.43 22.39 -53.93
CA TRP A 176 -11.57 21.23 -54.09
C TRP A 176 -11.33 20.52 -52.76
N THR A 177 -10.98 19.24 -52.85
CA THR A 177 -10.45 18.44 -51.73
C THR A 177 -8.98 18.18 -52.04
N GLU A 178 -8.09 18.70 -51.20
CA GLU A 178 -6.65 18.40 -51.31
C GLU A 178 -6.39 16.99 -50.80
N VAL A 179 -5.66 16.19 -51.58
CA VAL A 179 -5.17 14.87 -51.17
C VAL A 179 -3.65 14.92 -51.20
N THR A 180 -3.02 14.92 -50.03
CA THR A 180 -1.57 14.76 -49.88
C THR A 180 -1.28 13.34 -49.42
N ALA A 181 -0.43 12.62 -50.13
CA ALA A 181 0.04 11.30 -49.74
C ALA A 181 1.56 11.30 -49.61
N THR A 182 2.09 10.37 -48.81
CA THR A 182 3.53 10.21 -48.61
C THR A 182 4.05 9.15 -49.57
N GLU A 183 5.02 9.51 -50.42
CA GLU A 183 5.62 8.61 -51.40
C GLU A 183 7.01 8.15 -50.97
N ASP A 184 7.22 6.84 -51.11
CA ASP A 184 8.50 6.14 -50.88
C ASP A 184 9.22 6.58 -49.57
N PRO A 185 8.54 6.61 -48.41
CA PRO A 185 9.18 7.06 -47.19
C PRO A 185 10.30 6.10 -46.77
N SER A 186 11.41 6.67 -46.33
CA SER A 186 12.52 5.91 -45.77
C SER A 186 13.09 6.57 -44.52
N VAL A 187 13.55 5.73 -43.60
CA VAL A 187 14.24 6.15 -42.37
C VAL A 187 15.56 5.39 -42.31
N SER A 188 16.66 6.14 -42.28
CA SER A 188 18.00 5.60 -42.03
C SER A 188 18.39 5.87 -40.58
N VAL A 189 18.75 4.84 -39.83
CA VAL A 189 19.20 4.93 -38.44
C VAL A 189 20.33 3.92 -38.18
N GLY A 190 21.41 4.38 -37.56
CA GLY A 190 22.55 3.50 -37.21
C GLY A 190 23.23 2.82 -38.41
N GLY A 191 23.12 3.39 -39.62
CA GLY A 191 23.66 2.80 -40.86
C GLY A 191 22.72 1.81 -41.56
N SER A 192 21.61 1.43 -40.93
CA SER A 192 20.54 0.63 -41.52
C SER A 192 19.47 1.55 -42.12
N THR A 193 18.89 1.17 -43.26
CA THR A 193 17.80 1.92 -43.89
C THR A 193 16.58 1.04 -44.04
N VAL A 194 15.46 1.52 -43.52
CA VAL A 194 14.14 0.97 -43.77
C VAL A 194 13.46 1.85 -44.80
N SER A 195 12.86 1.25 -45.81
CA SER A 195 12.07 1.96 -46.84
C SER A 195 10.76 1.23 -47.08
N HIS A 196 9.68 2.00 -47.21
CA HIS A 196 8.43 1.52 -47.80
C HIS A 196 8.39 1.97 -49.25
N SER A 197 8.09 1.07 -50.19
CA SER A 197 7.91 1.43 -51.60
C SER A 197 6.42 1.61 -51.92
N GLY A 198 6.10 2.72 -52.58
CA GLY A 198 4.75 3.11 -52.94
C GLY A 198 4.19 4.27 -52.12
N VAL A 199 2.87 4.41 -52.16
CA VAL A 199 2.12 5.48 -51.51
C VAL A 199 1.63 5.00 -50.15
N LEU A 200 1.94 5.76 -49.11
CA LEU A 200 1.36 5.62 -47.77
C LEU A 200 0.16 6.58 -47.68
N ASP A 201 -1.05 6.01 -47.64
CA ASP A 201 -2.28 6.81 -47.51
C ASP A 201 -2.42 7.41 -46.10
N ASP A 202 -3.28 8.42 -45.96
CA ASP A 202 -3.57 9.05 -44.67
C ASP A 202 -4.02 8.00 -43.63
N GLY A 203 -3.39 8.04 -42.45
CA GLY A 203 -3.62 7.11 -41.34
C GLY A 203 -3.03 5.70 -41.50
N GLN A 204 -2.36 5.37 -42.61
CA GLN A 204 -1.64 4.09 -42.73
C GLN A 204 -0.32 4.10 -41.95
N ILE A 205 0.00 2.97 -41.32
CA ILE A 205 1.21 2.79 -40.50
C ILE A 205 2.01 1.61 -41.06
N VAL A 206 3.30 1.85 -41.32
CA VAL A 206 4.29 0.82 -41.62
C VAL A 206 5.24 0.72 -40.44
N THR A 207 5.48 -0.50 -39.95
CA THR A 207 6.35 -0.77 -38.81
C THR A 207 7.43 -1.76 -39.22
N GLU A 208 8.67 -1.39 -38.94
CA GLU A 208 9.86 -2.14 -39.32
C GLU A 208 10.89 -2.02 -38.19
N SER A 209 11.72 -3.04 -38.04
CA SER A 209 12.72 -3.13 -36.98
C SER A 209 14.13 -3.18 -37.57
N VAL A 210 15.08 -2.53 -36.90
CA VAL A 210 16.51 -2.60 -37.24
C VAL A 210 17.33 -2.82 -35.96
N ASP A 211 18.39 -3.59 -36.09
CA ASP A 211 19.38 -3.75 -35.02
C ASP A 211 20.30 -2.53 -34.99
N LEU A 212 20.47 -1.94 -33.82
CA LEU A 212 21.33 -0.77 -33.61
C LEU A 212 22.57 -1.17 -32.81
N SER A 213 23.73 -0.62 -33.19
CA SER A 213 24.90 -0.67 -32.32
C SER A 213 24.71 0.23 -31.10
N THR A 214 25.44 -0.05 -30.02
CA THR A 214 25.47 0.77 -28.81
C THR A 214 25.99 2.19 -29.12
N GLY A 215 25.54 3.17 -28.32
CA GLY A 215 25.95 4.58 -28.43
C GLY A 215 24.93 5.50 -29.12
N SER A 216 25.34 6.74 -29.38
CA SER A 216 24.47 7.75 -30.00
C SER A 216 24.29 7.49 -31.49
N GLN A 217 23.04 7.33 -31.91
CA GLN A 217 22.67 7.16 -33.30
C GLN A 217 21.95 8.41 -33.83
N THR A 218 22.10 8.66 -35.13
CA THR A 218 21.32 9.68 -35.83
C THR A 218 20.31 8.99 -36.73
N ALA A 219 19.05 9.44 -36.65
CA ALA A 219 17.99 9.03 -37.55
C ALA A 219 17.79 10.13 -38.61
N THR A 220 17.82 9.75 -39.88
CA THR A 220 17.54 10.64 -41.01
C THR A 220 16.30 10.13 -41.72
N VAL A 221 15.28 10.97 -41.80
CA VAL A 221 14.04 10.68 -42.52
C VAL A 221 14.16 11.29 -43.91
N SER A 222 13.93 10.48 -44.95
CA SER A 222 13.84 10.92 -46.34
C SER A 222 12.47 10.55 -46.89
N VAL A 223 11.66 11.57 -47.18
CA VAL A 223 10.27 11.42 -47.60
C VAL A 223 9.88 12.54 -48.56
N THR A 224 8.94 12.25 -49.45
CA THR A 224 8.22 13.28 -50.22
C THR A 224 6.77 13.30 -49.74
N GLY A 225 6.41 14.28 -48.90
CA GLY A 225 5.09 14.42 -48.27
C GLY A 225 5.16 14.55 -46.75
N PRO A 226 4.03 14.88 -46.08
CA PRO A 226 3.94 14.92 -44.62
C PRO A 226 3.91 13.51 -44.04
N VAL A 227 4.80 13.21 -43.08
CA VAL A 227 4.85 11.91 -42.37
C VAL A 227 5.13 12.13 -40.89
N ASP A 228 4.45 11.36 -40.04
CA ASP A 228 4.77 11.24 -38.62
C ASP A 228 5.66 10.03 -38.39
N VAL A 229 6.77 10.21 -37.67
CA VAL A 229 7.70 9.13 -37.34
C VAL A 229 7.72 8.93 -35.83
N SER A 230 7.34 7.73 -35.39
CA SER A 230 7.48 7.29 -34.00
C SER A 230 8.60 6.27 -33.90
N THR A 231 9.48 6.44 -32.92
CA THR A 231 10.57 5.50 -32.64
C THR A 231 10.47 4.97 -31.22
N SER A 232 10.74 3.68 -31.05
CA SER A 232 10.88 3.02 -29.76
C SER A 232 12.07 2.08 -29.85
N TRP A 233 12.92 2.05 -28.82
CA TRP A 233 14.04 1.14 -28.74
C TRP A 233 14.10 0.49 -27.36
N THR A 234 14.63 -0.72 -27.32
CA THR A 234 14.99 -1.42 -26.10
C THR A 234 16.50 -1.36 -25.98
N GLU A 235 16.99 -0.66 -24.95
CA GLU A 235 18.41 -0.69 -24.61
C GLU A 235 18.75 -2.03 -23.97
N VAL A 236 19.81 -2.68 -24.44
CA VAL A 236 20.36 -3.90 -23.85
C VAL A 236 21.73 -3.55 -23.30
N THR A 237 21.92 -3.74 -21.99
CA THR A 237 23.19 -3.54 -21.31
C THR A 237 23.70 -4.86 -20.75
N GLU A 238 25.00 -5.09 -20.91
CA GLU A 238 25.72 -6.21 -20.27
C GLU A 238 26.51 -5.68 -19.08
N THR A 239 26.62 -6.49 -18.02
CA THR A 239 27.47 -6.13 -16.88
C THR A 239 28.94 -6.31 -17.29
N GLN A 240 29.76 -5.28 -17.10
CA GLN A 240 31.20 -5.33 -17.39
C GLN A 240 32.03 -5.49 -16.12
N ASP A 241 33.04 -6.34 -16.22
CA ASP A 241 34.08 -6.60 -15.23
C ASP A 241 33.53 -6.77 -13.79
N PRO A 242 32.59 -7.70 -13.55
CA PRO A 242 32.09 -7.93 -12.21
C PRO A 242 33.20 -8.50 -11.31
N THR A 243 33.34 -7.92 -10.12
CA THR A 243 34.31 -8.31 -9.10
C THR A 243 33.64 -8.55 -7.76
N ILE A 244 34.16 -9.52 -7.02
CA ILE A 244 33.79 -9.83 -5.64
C ILE A 244 35.02 -9.56 -4.78
N THR A 245 34.84 -8.74 -3.76
CA THR A 245 35.85 -8.46 -2.74
C THR A 245 35.41 -9.04 -1.40
N VAL A 246 36.23 -9.90 -0.81
CA VAL A 246 36.03 -10.51 0.51
C VAL A 246 37.13 -10.00 1.43
N ASN A 247 36.78 -9.23 2.46
CA ASN A 247 37.72 -8.65 3.44
C ASN A 247 38.93 -7.91 2.81
N GLY A 248 38.73 -7.29 1.65
CA GLY A 248 39.77 -6.53 0.93
C GLY A 248 40.52 -7.31 -0.15
N GLU A 249 40.35 -8.64 -0.22
CA GLU A 249 40.90 -9.49 -1.28
C GLU A 249 39.88 -9.65 -2.41
N GLN A 250 40.33 -9.62 -3.67
CA GLN A 250 39.44 -9.54 -4.84
C GLN A 250 39.60 -10.72 -5.79
N VAL A 251 38.46 -11.24 -6.28
CA VAL A 251 38.35 -12.10 -7.45
C VAL A 251 37.38 -11.47 -8.44
N GLY A 252 37.61 -11.63 -9.72
CA GLY A 252 36.75 -11.03 -10.76
C GLY A 252 36.70 -11.85 -12.02
N LEU A 253 35.73 -11.51 -12.87
CA LEU A 253 35.63 -11.96 -14.24
C LEU A 253 36.06 -10.80 -15.15
N ASP A 254 37.10 -11.00 -15.97
CA ASP A 254 37.46 -10.03 -17.01
C ASP A 254 36.50 -10.20 -18.20
N GLY A 255 35.77 -9.15 -18.59
CA GLY A 255 34.85 -9.18 -19.73
C GLY A 255 33.40 -8.84 -19.37
N THR A 256 32.45 -9.40 -20.12
CA THR A 256 31.01 -9.11 -19.95
C THR A 256 30.23 -10.31 -19.46
N LEU A 257 29.17 -10.05 -18.70
CA LEU A 257 28.15 -11.03 -18.29
C LEU A 257 26.83 -10.62 -18.94
N ALA A 258 26.30 -11.47 -19.82
CA ALA A 258 25.04 -11.23 -20.52
C ALA A 258 23.82 -11.40 -19.57
N ASP A 259 22.66 -10.92 -20.00
CA ASP A 259 21.42 -11.08 -19.22
C ASP A 259 21.07 -12.56 -19.01
N GLY A 260 20.84 -12.94 -17.75
CA GLY A 260 20.60 -14.31 -17.31
C GLY A 260 21.82 -15.23 -17.32
N GLU A 261 23.01 -14.76 -17.70
CA GLU A 261 24.25 -15.53 -17.61
C GLU A 261 24.77 -15.60 -16.16
N THR A 262 25.33 -16.74 -15.78
CA THR A 262 25.90 -16.96 -14.44
C THR A 262 27.37 -17.34 -14.55
N ALA A 263 28.23 -16.72 -13.74
CA ALA A 263 29.63 -17.09 -13.59
C ALA A 263 29.92 -17.51 -12.15
N THR A 264 30.75 -18.54 -11.98
CA THR A 264 31.24 -18.97 -10.67
C THR A 264 32.65 -18.44 -10.46
N LEU A 265 32.87 -17.73 -9.36
CA LEU A 265 34.18 -17.23 -8.94
C LEU A 265 34.57 -17.92 -7.64
N ASP A 266 35.69 -18.62 -7.65
CA ASP A 266 36.23 -19.31 -6.48
C ASP A 266 37.07 -18.32 -5.64
N ALA A 267 36.46 -17.75 -4.60
CA ALA A 267 37.16 -16.97 -3.60
C ALA A 267 37.98 -17.91 -2.68
N SER A 268 39.18 -17.48 -2.27
CA SER A 268 40.00 -18.29 -1.37
C SER A 268 39.42 -18.31 0.05
N ALA A 269 39.34 -19.49 0.67
CA ALA A 269 38.99 -19.61 2.09
C ALA A 269 39.94 -18.83 3.01
N SER A 270 41.18 -18.62 2.59
CA SER A 270 42.17 -17.82 3.34
C SER A 270 41.83 -16.33 3.47
N TRP A 271 40.83 -15.86 2.72
CA TRP A 271 40.34 -14.48 2.80
C TRP A 271 39.30 -14.30 3.92
N LEU A 272 38.77 -15.39 4.47
CA LEU A 272 37.80 -15.35 5.56
C LEU A 272 38.48 -15.02 6.90
N GLN A 273 37.80 -14.24 7.73
CA GLN A 273 38.20 -13.90 9.09
C GLN A 273 37.19 -14.42 10.11
N SER A 274 37.63 -14.59 11.36
CA SER A 274 36.72 -14.88 12.48
C SER A 274 35.75 -13.72 12.69
N GLY A 275 34.49 -14.02 13.01
CA GLY A 275 33.44 -13.02 13.22
C GLY A 275 32.90 -12.47 11.89
N THR A 276 32.77 -11.14 11.80
CA THR A 276 32.12 -10.50 10.64
C THR A 276 33.02 -10.52 9.40
N ASN A 277 32.50 -11.06 8.31
CA ASN A 277 33.13 -11.01 6.99
C ASN A 277 32.41 -9.99 6.11
N HIS A 278 33.17 -9.16 5.40
CA HIS A 278 32.63 -8.16 4.49
C HIS A 278 32.77 -8.64 3.05
N VAL A 279 31.63 -8.90 2.40
CA VAL A 279 31.55 -9.23 0.98
C VAL A 279 31.00 -8.02 0.23
N THR A 280 31.75 -7.54 -0.76
CA THR A 280 31.34 -6.44 -1.63
C THR A 280 31.35 -6.90 -3.07
N VAL A 281 30.27 -6.61 -3.80
CA VAL A 281 30.21 -6.81 -5.24
C VAL A 281 30.37 -5.47 -5.92
N SER A 282 31.21 -5.41 -6.95
CA SER A 282 31.43 -4.21 -7.74
C SER A 282 31.34 -4.54 -9.22
N THR A 283 30.68 -3.67 -9.97
CA THR A 283 30.52 -3.76 -11.43
C THR A 283 31.00 -2.47 -12.07
N ASN A 284 31.51 -2.52 -13.29
CA ASN A 284 31.80 -1.33 -14.06
C ASN A 284 30.53 -0.87 -14.80
N SER A 285 29.85 0.16 -14.29
CA SER A 285 28.67 0.74 -14.93
C SER A 285 29.07 1.77 -15.99
N PRO A 286 28.33 1.86 -17.12
CA PRO A 286 28.58 2.91 -18.11
C PRO A 286 28.33 4.30 -17.51
N ALA A 287 29.05 5.31 -18.01
CA ALA A 287 28.92 6.71 -17.55
C ALA A 287 27.53 7.33 -17.85
N SER A 288 26.76 6.72 -18.74
CA SER A 288 25.38 7.08 -19.11
C SER A 288 24.64 5.82 -19.55
N GLY A 289 23.41 5.61 -19.06
CA GLY A 289 22.61 4.40 -19.30
C GLY A 289 22.13 3.77 -17.98
N PRO A 290 21.43 2.62 -18.03
CA PRO A 290 21.09 1.87 -16.82
C PRO A 290 22.36 1.32 -16.15
N ALA A 291 22.35 1.27 -14.82
CA ALA A 291 23.46 0.72 -14.04
C ALA A 291 23.60 -0.79 -14.28
N SER A 292 24.83 -1.28 -14.23
CA SER A 292 25.11 -2.72 -14.27
C SER A 292 24.48 -3.39 -13.04
N LEU A 293 23.77 -4.49 -13.26
CA LEU A 293 23.10 -5.25 -12.19
C LEU A 293 23.63 -6.69 -12.20
N VAL A 294 23.92 -7.20 -11.01
CA VAL A 294 24.29 -8.59 -10.79
C VAL A 294 23.61 -9.11 -9.54
N THR A 295 23.18 -10.37 -9.60
CA THR A 295 22.74 -11.09 -8.40
C THR A 295 23.94 -11.85 -7.85
N LEU A 296 24.15 -11.77 -6.53
CA LEU A 296 25.18 -12.54 -5.84
C LEU A 296 24.55 -13.71 -5.11
N ASP A 297 24.87 -14.92 -5.56
CA ASP A 297 24.68 -16.14 -4.77
C ASP A 297 25.99 -16.45 -4.04
N TYR A 298 26.07 -16.07 -2.77
CA TYR A 298 27.23 -16.32 -1.91
C TYR A 298 26.97 -17.52 -1.00
N SER A 299 27.92 -18.45 -0.96
CA SER A 299 27.94 -19.52 0.03
C SER A 299 29.35 -19.69 0.58
N HIS A 300 29.42 -19.97 1.88
CA HIS A 300 30.66 -20.39 2.55
C HIS A 300 30.32 -21.54 3.50
N GLY A 301 31.28 -22.42 3.74
CA GLY A 301 31.16 -23.45 4.77
C GLY A 301 31.63 -22.92 6.13
N ALA A 302 30.96 -23.31 7.21
CA ALA A 302 31.54 -23.21 8.54
C ALA A 302 32.72 -24.21 8.63
N GLU A 303 33.92 -23.70 8.92
CA GLU A 303 35.14 -24.50 8.93
C GLU A 303 35.32 -25.33 10.21
N THR A 304 34.59 -25.01 11.29
CA THR A 304 34.73 -25.69 12.58
C THR A 304 33.46 -26.49 12.87
N ALA A 305 33.59 -27.82 12.98
CA ALA A 305 32.53 -28.67 13.48
C ALA A 305 32.66 -28.80 15.00
N THR A 306 31.61 -28.39 15.72
CA THR A 306 31.46 -28.49 17.17
C THR A 306 30.35 -29.50 17.48
N GLU A 307 30.67 -30.56 18.20
CA GLU A 307 29.68 -31.50 18.75
C GLU A 307 29.75 -31.46 20.28
N ALA A 308 28.60 -31.33 20.96
CA ALA A 308 28.52 -31.39 22.41
C ALA A 308 27.66 -32.58 22.85
N THR A 309 28.19 -33.38 23.76
CA THR A 309 27.46 -34.46 24.43
C THR A 309 27.36 -34.15 25.91
N VAL A 310 26.14 -34.23 26.46
CA VAL A 310 25.86 -33.94 27.88
C VAL A 310 25.32 -35.19 28.55
N GLU A 311 25.96 -35.61 29.62
CA GLU A 311 25.51 -36.66 30.52
C GLU A 311 25.16 -36.05 31.87
N GLU A 312 23.91 -36.15 32.30
CA GLU A 312 23.43 -35.49 33.51
C GLU A 312 22.89 -36.49 34.54
N THR A 313 23.15 -36.19 35.82
CA THR A 313 22.59 -36.86 36.99
C THR A 313 22.05 -35.81 37.96
N THR A 314 21.38 -36.24 39.03
CA THR A 314 20.91 -35.32 40.08
C THR A 314 22.06 -34.55 40.73
N TRP A 315 23.28 -35.11 40.78
CA TRP A 315 24.42 -34.55 41.54
C TRP A 315 25.62 -34.13 40.69
N SER A 316 25.64 -34.48 39.40
CA SER A 316 26.76 -34.19 38.51
C SER A 316 26.30 -34.02 37.07
N GLN A 317 27.11 -33.33 36.29
CA GLN A 317 27.00 -33.24 34.85
C GLN A 317 28.38 -33.46 34.24
N THR A 318 28.44 -34.21 33.16
CA THR A 318 29.63 -34.32 32.33
C THR A 318 29.28 -33.82 30.94
N THR A 319 29.93 -32.75 30.49
CA THR A 319 29.80 -32.23 29.13
C THR A 319 31.10 -32.48 28.38
N THR A 320 31.01 -33.08 27.20
CA THR A 320 32.14 -33.24 26.27
C THR A 320 31.89 -32.46 25.00
N VAL A 321 32.74 -31.48 24.71
CA VAL A 321 32.73 -30.67 23.48
C VAL A 321 33.87 -31.13 22.58
N ALA A 322 33.57 -31.44 21.32
CA ALA A 322 34.52 -31.87 20.31
C ALA A 322 34.60 -30.83 19.19
N ASN A 323 35.78 -30.21 19.00
CA ASN A 323 36.02 -29.20 17.98
C ASN A 323 37.09 -29.67 16.99
N THR A 324 36.76 -29.62 15.70
CA THR A 324 37.75 -29.81 14.63
C THR A 324 38.16 -28.47 14.04
N TRP A 325 39.43 -28.11 14.16
CA TRP A 325 39.96 -26.81 13.75
C TRP A 325 40.53 -26.89 12.34
N ALA A 326 39.86 -26.29 11.34
CA ALA A 326 40.34 -26.30 9.95
C ALA A 326 41.56 -25.41 9.68
N SER A 327 41.95 -24.54 10.62
CA SER A 327 43.12 -23.66 10.53
C SER A 327 43.86 -23.59 11.87
N ALA A 328 45.16 -23.26 11.83
CA ALA A 328 45.96 -23.10 13.04
C ALA A 328 45.48 -21.88 13.86
N ARG A 329 45.39 -22.03 15.17
CA ARG A 329 44.93 -20.97 16.09
C ARG A 329 45.85 -20.86 17.30
N SER A 330 46.32 -19.66 17.57
CA SER A 330 47.07 -19.38 18.80
C SER A 330 46.14 -19.06 19.95
N ASN A 331 46.50 -19.48 21.17
CA ASN A 331 45.72 -19.24 22.40
C ASN A 331 44.23 -19.61 22.29
N ALA A 332 43.90 -20.70 21.60
CA ALA A 332 42.54 -21.16 21.44
C ALA A 332 41.86 -21.41 22.79
N THR A 333 40.56 -21.15 22.85
CA THR A 333 39.69 -21.45 23.98
C THR A 333 38.48 -22.24 23.49
N VAL A 334 37.82 -22.94 24.42
CA VAL A 334 36.55 -23.63 24.19
C VAL A 334 35.62 -23.27 25.33
N THR A 335 34.36 -23.00 24.99
CA THR A 335 33.28 -22.90 25.99
C THR A 335 32.58 -24.25 26.09
N VAL A 336 32.46 -24.76 27.31
CA VAL A 336 31.76 -25.99 27.64
C VAL A 336 30.50 -25.62 28.43
N PRO A 337 29.30 -25.87 27.89
CA PRO A 337 28.07 -25.51 28.58
C PRO A 337 27.84 -26.42 29.79
N MET A 338 27.46 -25.79 30.90
CA MET A 338 27.09 -26.41 32.17
C MET A 338 25.66 -26.02 32.55
N ASN A 339 25.01 -26.87 33.32
CA ASN A 339 23.72 -26.61 33.93
C ASN A 339 23.90 -25.54 35.02
N ASP A 340 22.89 -24.69 35.17
CA ASP A 340 22.82 -23.60 36.14
C ASP A 340 23.03 -24.05 37.60
N ARG A 341 22.72 -25.31 37.90
CA ARG A 341 22.93 -25.91 39.23
C ARG A 341 24.37 -26.40 39.48
N VAL A 342 25.26 -26.33 38.50
CA VAL A 342 26.66 -26.72 38.71
C VAL A 342 27.35 -25.66 39.57
N VAL A 343 27.68 -26.03 40.80
CA VAL A 343 28.31 -25.14 41.80
C VAL A 343 29.82 -25.28 41.91
N ASP A 344 30.38 -26.34 41.32
CA ASP A 344 31.80 -26.64 41.39
C ASP A 344 32.23 -27.53 40.19
N VAL A 345 33.49 -27.44 39.79
CA VAL A 345 34.05 -28.19 38.66
C VAL A 345 35.07 -29.19 39.18
N ARG A 346 34.74 -30.49 39.09
CA ARG A 346 35.58 -31.56 39.63
C ARG A 346 36.79 -31.83 38.76
N SER A 347 36.61 -31.81 37.45
CA SER A 347 37.67 -32.05 36.48
C SER A 347 37.36 -31.41 35.14
N VAL A 348 38.41 -30.96 34.47
CA VAL A 348 38.41 -30.64 33.05
C VAL A 348 39.55 -31.43 32.43
N GLU A 349 39.25 -32.20 31.40
CA GLU A 349 40.19 -33.04 30.68
C GLU A 349 40.17 -32.67 29.20
N ILE A 350 41.32 -32.78 28.55
CA ILE A 350 41.49 -32.52 27.13
C ILE A 350 42.02 -33.77 26.44
N ARG A 351 41.49 -34.06 25.25
CA ARG A 351 41.99 -35.10 24.35
C ARG A 351 42.23 -34.47 22.98
N ARG A 352 43.34 -34.82 22.33
CA ARG A 352 43.68 -34.28 21.01
C ARG A 352 43.77 -35.42 20.01
N ASN A 353 43.09 -35.34 18.88
CA ASN A 353 43.12 -36.34 17.81
C ASN A 353 42.87 -37.79 18.30
N GLY A 354 41.93 -37.95 19.23
CA GLY A 354 41.57 -39.27 19.78
C GLY A 354 42.64 -39.92 20.69
N THR A 355 43.58 -39.16 21.25
CA THR A 355 44.60 -39.65 22.20
C THR A 355 44.01 -40.04 23.57
N THR A 356 44.84 -40.14 24.61
CA THR A 356 44.37 -40.22 25.99
C THR A 356 43.79 -38.88 26.46
N TRP A 357 42.88 -38.94 27.43
CA TRP A 357 42.42 -37.77 28.18
C TRP A 357 43.51 -37.34 29.15
N ASP A 358 43.93 -36.08 29.06
CA ASP A 358 44.89 -35.46 29.96
C ASP A 358 44.19 -34.38 30.79
N PRO A 359 44.44 -34.29 32.11
CA PRO A 359 43.84 -33.26 32.95
C PRO A 359 44.33 -31.86 32.56
N LEU A 360 43.41 -30.91 32.48
CA LEU A 360 43.69 -29.50 32.30
C LEU A 360 43.90 -28.83 33.67
N ALA A 361 44.95 -28.03 33.82
CA ALA A 361 45.26 -27.36 35.09
C ALA A 361 44.17 -26.36 35.50
N ALA A 362 43.95 -26.18 36.80
CA ALA A 362 42.84 -25.37 37.33
C ALA A 362 42.92 -23.87 36.97
N ASP A 363 44.10 -23.34 36.66
CA ASP A 363 44.29 -21.96 36.18
C ASP A 363 43.99 -21.78 34.68
N ARG A 364 43.70 -22.89 33.99
CA ARG A 364 43.42 -22.96 32.55
C ARG A 364 41.92 -23.10 32.26
N TYR A 365 41.06 -23.11 33.26
CA TYR A 365 39.62 -23.04 33.05
C TYR A 365 38.94 -22.18 34.13
N GLU A 366 37.77 -21.67 33.81
CA GLU A 366 36.95 -20.86 34.71
C GLU A 366 35.47 -21.11 34.39
N LEU A 367 34.64 -21.24 35.42
CA LEU A 367 33.18 -21.33 35.28
C LEU A 367 32.59 -19.95 35.59
N ASN A 368 31.95 -19.33 34.59
CA ASN A 368 31.25 -18.06 34.72
C ASN A 368 29.76 -18.29 34.44
N GLY A 369 28.93 -18.30 35.49
CA GLY A 369 27.53 -18.72 35.34
C GLY A 369 27.45 -20.17 34.86
N THR A 370 26.86 -20.39 33.70
CA THR A 370 26.72 -21.70 33.05
C THR A 370 27.86 -22.04 32.10
N ASP A 371 28.78 -21.11 31.84
CA ASP A 371 29.79 -21.27 30.81
C ASP A 371 31.16 -21.58 31.40
N LEU A 372 31.66 -22.79 31.15
CA LEU A 372 33.02 -23.15 31.49
C LEU A 372 33.96 -22.85 30.31
N THR A 373 34.78 -21.82 30.42
CA THR A 373 35.81 -21.50 29.43
C THR A 373 37.09 -22.26 29.73
N ALA A 374 37.52 -23.13 28.82
CA ALA A 374 38.78 -23.87 28.89
C ALA A 374 39.82 -23.33 27.89
N LYS A 375 41.01 -22.99 28.38
CA LYS A 375 42.14 -22.48 27.59
C LYS A 375 42.94 -23.65 27.02
N LEU A 376 42.93 -23.83 25.70
CA LEU A 376 43.56 -24.94 24.98
C LEU A 376 45.01 -24.65 24.58
N GLY A 377 45.37 -23.37 24.42
CA GLY A 377 46.69 -22.95 23.92
C GLY A 377 46.75 -22.98 22.40
N ASP A 378 47.94 -23.17 21.84
CA ASP A 378 48.10 -23.20 20.38
C ASP A 378 47.60 -24.53 19.79
N ILE A 379 46.76 -24.44 18.76
CA ILE A 379 46.16 -25.56 18.03
C ILE A 379 46.65 -25.52 16.58
N ALA A 380 47.09 -26.67 16.07
CA ALA A 380 47.51 -26.80 14.69
C ALA A 380 46.31 -27.02 13.76
N GLU A 381 46.46 -26.60 12.50
CA GLU A 381 45.52 -26.89 11.42
C GLU A 381 45.17 -28.38 11.33
N GLY A 382 43.88 -28.68 11.13
CA GLY A 382 43.34 -30.03 11.03
C GLY A 382 43.24 -30.79 12.35
N SER A 383 43.53 -30.15 13.50
CA SER A 383 43.48 -30.82 14.80
C SER A 383 42.05 -30.95 15.31
N MET A 384 41.69 -32.14 15.77
CA MET A 384 40.51 -32.37 16.60
C MET A 384 40.88 -32.24 18.07
N VAL A 385 40.16 -31.41 18.82
CA VAL A 385 40.34 -31.23 20.26
C VAL A 385 39.01 -31.47 20.94
N GLU A 386 39.03 -32.35 21.92
CA GLU A 386 37.86 -32.64 22.75
C GLU A 386 38.15 -32.18 24.17
N VAL A 387 37.18 -31.50 24.77
CA VAL A 387 37.22 -31.03 26.15
C VAL A 387 36.07 -31.68 26.89
N ARG A 388 36.39 -32.43 27.93
CA ARG A 388 35.40 -33.04 28.83
C ARG A 388 35.50 -32.36 30.18
N ALA A 389 34.40 -31.78 30.63
CA ALA A 389 34.32 -31.15 31.93
C ALA A 389 33.22 -31.79 32.77
N THR A 390 33.53 -32.05 34.04
CA THR A 390 32.64 -32.70 35.01
C THR A 390 32.28 -31.72 36.13
N GLY A 391 31.05 -31.22 36.11
CA GLY A 391 30.46 -30.36 37.13
C GLY A 391 29.81 -31.13 38.29
N SER A 392 29.79 -30.52 39.47
CA SER A 392 29.11 -30.98 40.69
C SER A 392 27.93 -30.06 41.00
N LYS A 393 26.77 -30.63 41.32
CA LYS A 393 25.58 -29.89 41.83
C LYS A 393 25.46 -29.93 43.35
N VAL A 394 26.46 -30.51 44.01
CA VAL A 394 26.57 -30.62 45.47
C VAL A 394 27.93 -30.09 45.89
N ARG A 395 27.96 -29.30 46.96
CA ARG A 395 29.20 -28.79 47.54
C ARG A 395 29.53 -29.54 48.82
N VAL A 396 30.71 -30.16 48.86
CA VAL A 396 31.21 -30.85 50.06
C VAL A 396 31.84 -29.83 51.00
N ARG A 397 31.48 -29.89 52.28
CA ARG A 397 32.03 -29.06 53.36
C ARG A 397 32.98 -29.91 54.19
N ASP A 398 34.17 -29.37 54.50
CA ASP A 398 35.16 -30.00 55.39
C ASP A 398 35.48 -31.47 55.02
N GLY A 399 35.70 -31.74 53.72
CA GLY A 399 36.02 -33.07 53.22
C GLY A 399 35.83 -33.23 51.72
N SER A 400 35.78 -34.49 51.26
CA SER A 400 35.56 -34.85 49.85
C SER A 400 34.84 -36.19 49.72
N ILE A 401 34.13 -36.39 48.60
CA ILE A 401 33.37 -37.61 48.31
C ILE A 401 33.59 -38.10 46.87
N THR A 402 33.38 -39.40 46.67
CA THR A 402 33.21 -40.01 45.36
C THR A 402 31.76 -40.47 45.21
N VAL A 403 31.08 -40.05 44.15
CA VAL A 403 29.74 -40.59 43.82
C VAL A 403 29.91 -41.96 43.18
N LEU A 404 29.34 -42.99 43.79
CA LEU A 404 29.43 -44.38 43.34
C LEU A 404 28.25 -44.78 42.46
N GLU A 405 27.04 -44.43 42.87
CA GLU A 405 25.79 -44.71 42.16
C GLU A 405 24.93 -43.44 42.15
N PRO A 406 24.99 -42.65 41.07
CA PRO A 406 24.18 -41.43 40.96
C PRO A 406 22.74 -41.75 40.60
N THR A 407 21.79 -40.96 41.10
CA THR A 407 20.43 -40.92 40.57
C THR A 407 20.41 -40.17 39.24
N THR A 408 19.92 -40.79 38.16
CA THR A 408 19.90 -40.18 36.81
C THR A 408 18.54 -39.59 36.44
N SER A 409 17.45 -40.25 36.86
CA SER A 409 16.07 -39.77 36.68
C SER A 409 15.16 -40.50 37.66
N SER A 410 14.52 -39.75 38.55
CA SER A 410 13.63 -40.27 39.59
C SER A 410 12.84 -39.10 40.17
N ASP A 411 11.72 -39.36 40.85
CA ASP A 411 11.01 -38.36 41.67
C ASP A 411 11.58 -38.29 43.10
N GLN A 412 12.63 -39.07 43.39
CA GLN A 412 13.30 -39.20 44.68
C GLN A 412 14.80 -39.32 44.49
N LEU A 413 15.56 -38.78 45.44
CA LEU A 413 17.00 -38.97 45.48
C LEU A 413 17.34 -40.33 46.07
N ASP A 414 18.24 -41.07 45.41
CA ASP A 414 18.85 -42.30 45.92
C ASP A 414 20.28 -42.40 45.37
N THR A 415 21.19 -41.60 45.94
CA THR A 415 22.57 -41.48 45.46
C THR A 415 23.55 -42.08 46.47
N ARG A 416 24.32 -43.10 46.08
CA ARG A 416 25.35 -43.70 46.93
C ARG A 416 26.69 -43.01 46.75
N VAL A 417 27.33 -42.66 47.86
CA VAL A 417 28.62 -41.97 47.89
C VAL A 417 29.61 -42.67 48.83
N ARG A 418 30.89 -42.59 48.48
CA ARG A 418 32.01 -42.93 49.37
C ARG A 418 32.62 -41.64 49.91
N ILE A 419 32.95 -41.62 51.19
CA ILE A 419 33.68 -40.53 51.82
C ILE A 419 35.17 -40.73 51.56
N ASP A 420 35.81 -39.79 50.88
CA ASP A 420 37.25 -39.83 50.61
C ASP A 420 38.06 -39.04 51.65
N ASP A 421 37.47 -37.98 52.20
CA ASP A 421 38.00 -37.21 53.34
C ASP A 421 36.85 -36.62 54.16
N ALA A 422 37.02 -36.54 55.47
CA ALA A 422 36.01 -35.98 56.38
C ALA A 422 36.64 -35.38 57.64
N GLY A 423 36.47 -34.07 57.79
CA GLY A 423 36.76 -33.32 59.00
C GLY A 423 35.60 -33.36 60.01
N PRO A 424 35.75 -32.70 61.17
CA PRO A 424 34.75 -32.72 62.24
C PRO A 424 33.40 -32.10 61.84
N ASN A 425 33.38 -31.22 60.82
CA ASN A 425 32.18 -30.55 60.33
C ASN A 425 31.78 -31.04 58.93
N PHE A 426 32.14 -32.28 58.58
CA PHE A 426 31.81 -32.86 57.28
C PHE A 426 30.31 -32.78 56.99
N GLY A 427 29.97 -32.28 55.80
CA GLY A 427 28.59 -32.11 55.37
C GLY A 427 28.46 -31.82 53.89
N LEU A 428 27.22 -31.86 53.40
CA LEU A 428 26.88 -31.68 52.00
C LEU A 428 25.87 -30.54 51.86
N SER A 429 26.24 -29.50 51.12
CA SER A 429 25.29 -28.45 50.70
C SER A 429 24.61 -28.93 49.42
N VAL A 430 23.28 -29.08 49.49
CA VAL A 430 22.41 -29.75 48.50
C VAL A 430 21.32 -28.81 47.93
N ASP A 431 21.46 -27.53 48.22
CA ASP A 431 20.62 -26.39 47.81
C ASP A 431 20.39 -26.28 46.30
N GLU A 432 21.34 -26.77 45.50
CA GLU A 432 21.32 -26.65 44.04
C GLU A 432 20.85 -27.95 43.37
N THR A 433 20.43 -28.94 44.16
CA THR A 433 19.88 -30.19 43.62
C THR A 433 18.42 -30.02 43.19
N VAL A 434 17.93 -30.89 42.32
CA VAL A 434 16.53 -30.87 41.83
C VAL A 434 15.50 -31.07 42.96
N PHE A 435 15.92 -31.57 44.12
CA PHE A 435 15.07 -31.82 45.30
C PHE A 435 15.46 -30.95 46.49
N SER A 436 16.05 -29.77 46.26
CA SER A 436 16.58 -28.90 47.30
C SER A 436 15.53 -28.39 48.30
N ASP A 437 14.25 -28.47 47.93
CA ASP A 437 13.08 -28.21 48.77
C ASP A 437 12.82 -29.32 49.81
N ARG A 438 13.10 -30.58 49.45
CA ARG A 438 12.86 -31.74 50.32
C ARG A 438 13.99 -31.97 51.29
N VAL A 439 13.65 -32.46 52.49
CA VAL A 439 14.65 -32.82 53.50
C VAL A 439 15.52 -33.97 52.98
N HIS A 440 16.81 -33.67 52.82
CA HIS A 440 17.85 -34.65 52.53
C HIS A 440 18.27 -35.35 53.82
N TYR A 441 18.59 -36.63 53.72
CA TYR A 441 19.12 -37.41 54.83
C TYR A 441 20.09 -38.48 54.32
N ALA A 442 21.01 -38.88 55.19
CA ALA A 442 21.89 -40.02 54.97
C ALA A 442 21.22 -41.32 55.43
N ASP A 443 21.45 -42.41 54.72
CA ASP A 443 20.88 -43.73 55.01
C ASP A 443 21.91 -44.81 54.66
N ASN A 444 21.75 -46.02 55.21
CA ASN A 444 22.62 -47.17 54.96
C ASN A 444 24.13 -46.90 55.17
N SER A 445 24.47 -45.97 56.07
CA SER A 445 25.85 -45.59 56.37
C SER A 445 26.63 -46.78 56.96
N THR A 446 27.76 -47.15 56.33
CA THR A 446 28.53 -48.33 56.73
C THR A 446 29.31 -48.16 58.04
N TRP A 447 29.30 -46.97 58.64
CA TRP A 447 29.97 -46.64 59.91
C TRP A 447 29.00 -46.42 61.09
N GLY A 448 27.69 -46.62 60.89
CA GLY A 448 26.68 -46.57 61.96
C GLY A 448 25.33 -46.02 61.50
N PRO A 449 24.27 -46.11 62.31
CA PRO A 449 22.89 -45.73 61.94
C PRO A 449 22.65 -44.21 61.93
N GLN A 450 23.65 -43.41 61.55
CA GLN A 450 23.56 -41.95 61.56
C GLN A 450 22.87 -41.46 60.28
N THR A 451 21.74 -40.76 60.44
CA THR A 451 21.01 -40.11 59.35
C THR A 451 21.57 -38.73 58.98
N GLY A 452 22.44 -38.19 59.83
CA GLY A 452 22.87 -36.80 59.75
C GLY A 452 21.77 -35.84 60.22
N ALA A 453 22.11 -34.54 60.28
CA ALA A 453 21.18 -33.47 60.61
C ALA A 453 21.15 -32.46 59.47
N THR A 454 19.97 -32.08 59.03
CA THR A 454 19.77 -31.21 57.88
C THR A 454 19.33 -29.84 58.35
N THR A 455 20.14 -28.83 58.08
CA THR A 455 19.80 -27.44 58.39
C THR A 455 19.32 -26.74 57.15
N ILE A 456 18.17 -26.07 57.25
CA ILE A 456 17.51 -25.35 56.16
C ILE A 456 17.33 -23.90 56.59
N THR A 457 17.77 -22.96 55.75
CA THR A 457 17.64 -21.51 55.99
C THR A 457 16.38 -20.97 55.31
N ALA A 458 15.96 -19.76 55.71
CA ALA A 458 14.85 -19.07 55.05
C ALA A 458 15.10 -18.74 53.58
N GLN A 459 16.36 -18.78 53.12
CA GLN A 459 16.73 -18.61 51.71
C GLN A 459 16.58 -19.89 50.89
N GLY A 460 16.27 -21.03 51.53
CA GLY A 460 16.24 -22.34 50.89
C GLY A 460 17.60 -23.06 50.88
N ASP A 461 18.63 -22.51 51.52
CA ASP A 461 19.92 -23.19 51.62
C ASP A 461 19.77 -24.43 52.48
N GLN A 462 20.18 -25.60 51.97
CA GLN A 462 20.10 -26.85 52.69
C GLN A 462 21.48 -27.49 52.85
N THR A 463 21.87 -27.76 54.11
CA THR A 463 23.12 -28.47 54.42
C THR A 463 22.83 -29.70 55.27
N LEU A 464 23.14 -30.87 54.71
CA LEU A 464 23.13 -32.16 55.40
C LEU A 464 24.47 -32.35 56.12
N ALA A 465 24.49 -32.16 57.44
CA ALA A 465 25.65 -32.41 58.28
C ALA A 465 25.75 -33.91 58.61
N ILE A 466 26.91 -34.51 58.35
CA ILE A 466 27.17 -35.93 58.60
C ILE A 466 28.42 -36.05 59.48
N PRO A 467 28.34 -35.61 60.75
CA PRO A 467 29.50 -35.61 61.64
C PRO A 467 29.97 -37.05 61.91
N ASN A 468 31.27 -37.22 62.13
CA ASN A 468 31.93 -38.51 62.37
C ASN A 468 31.88 -39.48 61.16
N ALA A 469 31.71 -38.94 59.95
CA ALA A 469 31.93 -39.67 58.71
C ALA A 469 33.32 -40.34 58.71
N THR A 470 33.36 -41.65 58.43
CA THR A 470 34.61 -42.41 58.40
C THR A 470 35.16 -42.46 56.99
N VAL A 471 36.43 -42.08 56.81
CA VAL A 471 37.11 -42.15 55.51
C VAL A 471 37.09 -43.58 54.96
N GLY A 472 36.73 -43.72 53.68
CA GLY A 472 36.54 -44.98 52.98
C GLY A 472 35.18 -45.65 53.18
N ALA A 473 34.32 -45.10 54.04
CA ALA A 473 32.98 -45.62 54.29
C ALA A 473 31.98 -45.08 53.26
N GLU A 474 30.81 -45.73 53.15
CA GLU A 474 29.78 -45.43 52.16
C GLU A 474 28.46 -45.08 52.83
N THR A 475 27.72 -44.15 52.24
CA THR A 475 26.36 -43.79 52.64
C THR A 475 25.51 -43.51 51.41
N THR A 476 24.21 -43.64 51.55
CA THR A 476 23.23 -43.30 50.53
C THR A 476 22.48 -42.06 50.95
N VAL A 477 22.55 -40.99 50.16
CA VAL A 477 21.81 -39.76 50.40
C VAL A 477 20.48 -39.81 49.67
N ARG A 478 19.42 -39.49 50.40
CA ARG A 478 18.01 -39.64 49.99
C ARG A 478 17.19 -38.42 50.36
N THR A 479 15.99 -38.32 49.79
CA THR A 479 15.00 -37.29 50.15
C THR A 479 13.79 -37.89 50.85
N TRP A 480 13.33 -37.18 51.89
CA TRP A 480 12.08 -37.45 52.60
C TRP A 480 10.95 -36.64 51.94
N PRO A 481 9.69 -37.12 51.87
CA PRO A 481 8.62 -36.41 51.15
C PRO A 481 8.07 -35.20 51.91
N VAL A 482 8.88 -34.57 52.77
CA VAL A 482 8.55 -33.36 53.54
C VAL A 482 9.53 -32.25 53.13
N GLU A 483 8.98 -31.10 52.78
CA GLU A 483 9.72 -29.84 52.62
C GLU A 483 9.59 -29.03 53.89
N VAL A 484 10.64 -28.28 54.24
CA VAL A 484 10.68 -27.44 55.43
C VAL A 484 11.16 -26.06 55.01
N ALA A 485 10.31 -25.05 55.14
CA ALA A 485 10.61 -23.68 54.71
C ALA A 485 10.42 -22.71 55.87
N PRO A 486 11.49 -22.39 56.63
CA PRO A 486 11.44 -21.36 57.66
C PRO A 486 11.17 -19.99 57.04
N VAL A 487 10.23 -19.22 57.58
CA VAL A 487 9.96 -17.85 57.11
C VAL A 487 11.13 -16.91 57.43
N THR A 488 11.78 -17.12 58.57
CA THR A 488 13.00 -16.40 58.99
C THR A 488 14.00 -17.34 59.65
N GLY A 489 15.27 -16.95 59.69
CA GLY A 489 16.30 -17.74 60.36
C GLY A 489 16.54 -19.10 59.71
N GLN A 490 16.48 -20.17 60.50
CA GLN A 490 16.74 -21.54 60.07
C GLN A 490 15.97 -22.56 60.94
N ALA A 491 15.79 -23.76 60.40
CA ALA A 491 15.33 -24.93 61.12
C ALA A 491 16.28 -26.11 60.86
N THR A 492 16.48 -26.97 61.87
CA THR A 492 17.32 -28.16 61.75
C THR A 492 16.47 -29.42 61.94
N VAL A 493 16.43 -30.29 60.93
CA VAL A 493 15.81 -31.61 61.02
C VAL A 493 16.86 -32.62 61.49
N THR A 494 16.63 -33.28 62.61
CA THR A 494 17.59 -34.24 63.19
C THR A 494 17.21 -35.70 62.98
N ASP A 495 15.92 -35.99 62.89
CA ASP A 495 15.39 -37.33 62.80
C ASP A 495 14.14 -37.36 61.93
N LEU A 496 13.85 -38.53 61.34
CA LEU A 496 12.64 -38.77 60.55
C LEU A 496 11.66 -39.61 61.38
N ALA A 497 10.37 -39.36 61.22
CA ALA A 497 9.29 -40.09 61.89
C ALA A 497 8.24 -40.58 60.88
N GLY A 498 7.43 -41.55 61.29
CA GLY A 498 6.37 -42.09 60.44
C GLY A 498 6.87 -42.87 59.23
N ASP A 499 6.05 -42.91 58.18
CA ASP A 499 6.38 -43.53 56.88
C ASP A 499 6.09 -42.57 55.72
N ARG A 500 6.29 -42.99 54.47
CA ARG A 500 6.10 -42.08 53.32
C ARG A 500 4.63 -41.69 53.05
N SER A 501 3.65 -42.36 53.66
CA SER A 501 2.21 -42.05 53.53
C SER A 501 1.72 -41.09 54.62
N GLU A 502 2.35 -41.15 55.80
CA GLU A 502 2.15 -40.25 56.94
C GLU A 502 3.53 -39.83 57.47
N PRO A 503 4.24 -38.96 56.71
CA PRO A 503 5.63 -38.65 57.04
C PRO A 503 5.72 -37.65 58.19
N GLY A 504 6.81 -37.77 58.93
CA GLY A 504 7.13 -36.83 60.00
C GLY A 504 8.62 -36.55 60.10
N ILE A 505 8.94 -35.53 60.90
CA ILE A 505 10.28 -35.01 61.12
C ILE A 505 10.43 -34.53 62.56
N THR A 506 11.65 -34.61 63.10
CA THR A 506 12.02 -33.95 64.36
C THR A 506 12.78 -32.68 64.03
N VAL A 507 12.17 -31.54 64.38
CA VAL A 507 12.68 -30.20 64.13
C VAL A 507 13.36 -29.67 65.40
N ARG A 508 14.43 -28.90 65.20
CA ARG A 508 15.07 -28.08 66.23
C ARG A 508 15.26 -26.66 65.75
N GLY A 509 15.10 -25.72 66.66
CA GLY A 509 15.22 -24.29 66.39
C GLY A 509 15.10 -23.46 67.66
N ASP A 510 14.75 -22.19 67.51
CA ASP A 510 14.65 -21.23 68.62
C ASP A 510 13.21 -20.93 69.06
N GLY A 511 12.22 -21.50 68.36
CA GLY A 511 10.78 -21.30 68.59
C GLY A 511 10.26 -19.93 68.19
N ASN A 512 11.03 -19.11 67.45
CA ASN A 512 10.66 -17.74 67.12
C ASN A 512 10.38 -17.49 65.64
N SER A 513 10.53 -18.50 64.78
CA SER A 513 10.17 -18.40 63.38
C SER A 513 9.03 -19.34 63.06
N ASP A 514 8.03 -18.84 62.33
CA ASP A 514 7.08 -19.69 61.61
C ASP A 514 7.85 -20.51 60.57
N VAL A 515 7.40 -21.74 60.36
CA VAL A 515 7.94 -22.70 59.41
C VAL A 515 6.79 -23.37 58.68
N ASP A 516 6.85 -23.31 57.35
CA ASP A 516 5.94 -24.05 56.50
C ASP A 516 6.48 -25.46 56.28
N TYR A 517 5.65 -26.46 56.64
CA TYR A 517 5.92 -27.86 56.41
C TYR A 517 5.04 -28.35 55.27
N THR A 518 5.63 -28.85 54.19
CA THR A 518 4.88 -29.33 53.02
C THR A 518 5.01 -30.83 52.85
N PHE A 519 3.91 -31.57 52.90
CA PHE A 519 3.88 -32.97 52.51
C PHE A 519 3.61 -33.11 51.01
N THR A 520 4.67 -33.45 50.27
CA THR A 520 4.67 -33.55 48.79
C THR A 520 3.84 -34.72 48.25
N GLY A 521 3.61 -35.75 49.07
CA GLY A 521 2.86 -36.95 48.70
C GLY A 521 1.38 -36.95 49.14
N ALA A 522 0.86 -35.81 49.61
CA ALA A 522 -0.52 -35.72 50.08
C ALA A 522 -1.54 -35.97 48.95
N ALA A 523 -2.63 -36.69 49.25
CA ALA A 523 -3.65 -37.00 48.26
C ALA A 523 -4.76 -35.93 48.20
N ASP A 524 -5.14 -35.51 46.98
CA ASP A 524 -6.18 -34.51 46.74
C ASP A 524 -7.50 -34.81 47.47
N GLY A 525 -8.07 -33.78 48.07
CA GLY A 525 -9.35 -33.84 48.77
C GLY A 525 -9.32 -34.63 50.08
N LYS A 526 -8.14 -35.04 50.58
CA LYS A 526 -8.00 -35.63 51.92
C LYS A 526 -7.66 -34.57 52.97
N PRO A 527 -8.30 -34.62 54.15
CA PRO A 527 -7.92 -33.76 55.26
C PRO A 527 -6.69 -34.33 55.95
N TYR A 528 -5.72 -33.47 56.24
CA TYR A 528 -4.53 -33.81 57.01
C TYR A 528 -4.36 -32.85 58.19
N ILE A 529 -3.78 -33.36 59.27
CA ILE A 529 -3.32 -32.58 60.43
C ILE A 529 -1.80 -32.65 60.53
N LEU A 530 -1.20 -31.57 61.02
CA LEU A 530 0.18 -31.54 61.51
C LEU A 530 0.14 -31.84 63.01
N TRP A 531 0.43 -33.10 63.36
CA TRP A 531 0.36 -33.57 64.74
C TRP A 531 1.71 -33.46 65.44
N SER A 532 1.70 -32.82 66.60
CA SER A 532 2.78 -32.84 67.58
C SER A 532 2.83 -34.19 68.30
N GLN A 533 3.78 -35.05 67.98
CA GLN A 533 4.02 -36.24 68.81
C GLN A 533 4.64 -35.88 70.15
N THR A 534 5.39 -34.77 70.23
CA THR A 534 6.04 -34.34 71.47
C THR A 534 5.05 -33.80 72.48
N ASN A 535 4.11 -32.97 72.04
CA ASN A 535 3.15 -32.29 72.91
C ASN A 535 1.74 -32.91 72.86
N GLU A 536 1.52 -33.92 72.01
CA GLU A 536 0.24 -34.61 71.83
C GLU A 536 -0.91 -33.64 71.48
N ILE A 537 -0.66 -32.72 70.53
CA ILE A 537 -1.62 -31.70 70.06
C ILE A 537 -1.58 -31.53 68.54
N VAL A 538 -2.69 -31.05 67.95
CA VAL A 538 -2.72 -30.58 66.56
C VAL A 538 -2.14 -29.17 66.48
N ARG A 539 -1.16 -28.97 65.60
CA ARG A 539 -0.55 -27.67 65.32
C ARG A 539 -1.33 -26.90 64.26
N ASP A 540 -1.66 -27.59 63.18
CA ASP A 540 -2.40 -27.04 62.05
C ASP A 540 -3.15 -28.16 61.30
N GLU A 541 -4.16 -27.78 60.51
CA GLU A 541 -5.01 -28.71 59.77
C GLU A 541 -5.45 -28.13 58.42
N GLY A 542 -5.63 -28.98 57.41
CA GLY A 542 -6.00 -28.52 56.08
C GLY A 542 -6.50 -29.62 55.14
N LEU A 543 -7.16 -29.21 54.06
CA LEU A 543 -7.60 -30.09 52.98
C LEU A 543 -6.59 -30.07 51.85
N ALA A 544 -6.02 -31.22 51.48
CA ALA A 544 -4.94 -31.29 50.51
C ALA A 544 -5.43 -31.04 49.06
N SER A 545 -4.62 -30.31 48.30
CA SER A 545 -4.67 -30.19 46.84
C SER A 545 -3.24 -30.38 46.30
N SER A 546 -2.73 -31.60 46.48
CA SER A 546 -1.34 -32.09 46.35
C SER A 546 -0.36 -31.06 45.76
N PRO A 547 0.60 -30.54 46.55
CA PRO A 547 0.92 -30.92 47.93
C PRO A 547 -0.02 -30.31 49.00
N ILE A 548 0.23 -30.59 50.28
CA ILE A 548 -0.38 -29.86 51.41
C ILE A 548 0.71 -29.20 52.25
N THR A 549 0.51 -27.92 52.58
CA THR A 549 1.38 -27.14 53.44
C THR A 549 0.64 -26.79 54.73
N LEU A 550 1.27 -27.05 55.87
CA LEU A 550 0.77 -26.76 57.21
C LEU A 550 1.88 -26.05 58.00
N THR A 551 1.52 -25.13 58.88
CA THR A 551 2.48 -24.23 59.53
C THR A 551 2.58 -24.50 61.04
N ASP A 552 3.78 -24.45 61.59
CA ASP A 552 4.04 -24.35 63.04
C ASP A 552 5.25 -23.44 63.26
N ASP A 553 5.66 -23.23 64.51
CA ASP A 553 6.95 -22.60 64.79
C ASP A 553 8.14 -23.58 64.66
N ASN A 554 9.37 -23.07 64.71
CA ASN A 554 10.59 -23.90 64.70
C ASN A 554 10.99 -24.44 66.09
N SER A 555 10.06 -24.60 67.04
CA SER A 555 10.37 -25.17 68.36
C SER A 555 10.86 -26.61 68.26
N ASP A 556 11.59 -27.06 69.29
CA ASP A 556 12.07 -28.44 69.38
C ASP A 556 10.89 -29.42 69.51
N GLU A 557 10.57 -30.13 68.42
CA GLU A 557 9.35 -30.94 68.32
C GLU A 557 9.44 -32.04 67.25
N THR A 558 8.76 -33.17 67.48
CA THR A 558 8.48 -34.18 66.46
C THR A 558 7.08 -33.96 65.88
N LEU A 559 7.05 -33.57 64.60
CA LEU A 559 5.85 -33.26 63.83
C LEU A 559 5.56 -34.39 62.84
N VAL A 560 4.30 -34.80 62.71
CA VAL A 560 3.87 -35.86 61.77
C VAL A 560 2.60 -35.46 61.05
N PHE A 561 2.58 -35.63 59.72
CA PHE A 561 1.37 -35.53 58.92
C PHE A 561 0.52 -36.78 59.11
N LEU A 562 -0.71 -36.61 59.61
CA LEU A 562 -1.69 -37.69 59.74
C LEU A 562 -2.94 -37.36 58.94
N VAL A 563 -3.64 -38.37 58.41
CA VAL A 563 -4.98 -38.15 57.85
C VAL A 563 -5.93 -37.82 59.00
N ASP A 564 -6.69 -36.74 58.88
CA ASP A 564 -7.69 -36.39 59.89
C ASP A 564 -8.85 -37.40 59.84
N ASP A 565 -8.96 -38.23 60.88
CA ASP A 565 -10.06 -39.16 61.08
C ASP A 565 -11.13 -38.61 62.04
N GLY A 566 -11.02 -37.35 62.45
CA GLY A 566 -11.92 -36.65 63.35
C GLY A 566 -11.74 -37.01 64.84
N SER A 567 -10.66 -37.71 65.20
CA SER A 567 -10.38 -38.10 66.58
C SER A 567 -9.47 -37.12 67.36
N ALA A 568 -8.83 -36.17 66.67
CA ALA A 568 -7.89 -35.24 67.28
C ALA A 568 -8.58 -33.97 67.80
N SER A 569 -8.26 -33.55 69.03
CA SER A 569 -8.76 -32.31 69.64
C SER A 569 -7.84 -31.14 69.32
N SER A 570 -8.33 -30.15 68.58
CA SER A 570 -7.61 -28.90 68.30
C SER A 570 -7.60 -27.96 69.51
N SER A 571 -6.50 -27.23 69.69
CA SER A 571 -6.39 -26.14 70.67
C SER A 571 -6.07 -24.83 69.95
N GLY A 572 -7.11 -24.15 69.48
CA GLY A 572 -7.00 -22.76 69.02
C GLY A 572 -6.95 -21.77 70.20
N PRO A 573 -6.34 -20.58 70.06
CA PRO A 573 -6.47 -19.50 71.03
C PRO A 573 -7.91 -18.93 70.99
N GLY A 574 -8.63 -18.93 72.13
CA GLY A 574 -10.02 -18.39 72.29
C GLY A 574 -10.11 -16.86 72.13
N ASP A 575 -11.27 -16.18 72.04
CA ASP A 575 -12.69 -16.41 72.43
C ASP A 575 -13.49 -15.22 71.80
N GLY A 576 -14.63 -15.32 71.10
CA GLY A 576 -16.03 -15.61 71.50
C GLY A 576 -16.99 -14.50 70.96
N PRO A 577 -18.34 -14.50 71.11
CA PRO A 577 -19.34 -15.58 71.14
C PRO A 577 -20.29 -15.54 69.90
N THR A 578 -20.98 -16.65 69.65
CA THR A 578 -22.09 -16.73 68.69
C THR A 578 -23.36 -16.09 69.27
N GLY A 579 -23.89 -15.05 68.62
CA GLY A 579 -25.11 -14.35 69.05
C GLY A 579 -25.88 -13.72 67.89
N SER A 580 -26.99 -14.37 67.53
CA SER A 580 -28.28 -13.82 67.06
C SER A 580 -28.34 -12.51 66.26
N VAL A 581 -28.97 -12.59 65.08
CA VAL A 581 -29.62 -11.52 64.31
C VAL A 581 -30.39 -10.49 65.16
N GLY A 582 -30.22 -9.19 64.84
CA GLY A 582 -31.06 -8.09 65.32
C GLY A 582 -30.49 -6.70 64.99
N GLY A 583 -31.19 -5.93 64.16
CA GLY A 583 -30.75 -4.62 63.65
C GLY A 583 -30.95 -3.42 64.57
N GLY A 584 -30.57 -2.24 64.06
CA GLY A 584 -30.89 -0.93 64.64
C GLY A 584 -29.68 0.00 64.73
N GLY A 585 -29.66 1.04 63.90
CA GLY A 585 -28.54 1.99 63.81
C GLY A 585 -28.54 3.12 64.85
N ALA A 586 -27.45 3.90 64.87
CA ALA A 586 -27.46 5.36 65.07
C ALA A 586 -26.02 5.95 65.10
N VAL A 587 -25.77 6.87 64.15
CA VAL A 587 -25.19 8.24 64.31
C VAL A 587 -23.83 8.44 64.99
N GLY A 588 -22.88 9.03 64.23
CA GLY A 588 -21.80 9.87 64.79
C GLY A 588 -20.58 10.12 63.88
N GLY A 589 -20.64 11.12 62.98
CA GLY A 589 -19.43 11.79 62.45
C GLY A 589 -19.16 13.10 63.22
N PRO A 590 -18.31 14.05 62.74
CA PRO A 590 -17.28 13.98 61.69
C PRO A 590 -15.91 14.57 62.17
N MET A 591 -14.85 14.53 61.34
CA MET A 591 -13.90 15.65 61.21
C MET A 591 -13.17 15.57 59.86
N ALA A 592 -13.09 16.72 59.21
CA ALA A 592 -12.74 16.94 57.82
C ALA A 592 -11.34 17.59 57.64
N GLY A 593 -10.77 17.42 56.45
CA GLY A 593 -9.68 18.21 55.87
C GLY A 593 -9.35 17.65 54.48
N ALA A 594 -10.12 17.96 53.43
CA ALA A 594 -10.03 19.14 52.56
C ALA A 594 -8.79 19.15 51.64
N GLY A 595 -9.01 18.74 50.38
CA GLY A 595 -8.11 18.90 49.24
C GLY A 595 -8.79 18.36 47.97
N GLY A 596 -9.50 19.23 47.25
CA GLY A 596 -10.42 18.86 46.17
C GLY A 596 -9.78 18.67 44.80
N GLY A 597 -10.38 17.78 44.00
CA GLY A 597 -10.08 17.60 42.58
C GLY A 597 -11.08 16.66 41.89
N VAL A 598 -12.00 17.25 41.11
CA VAL A 598 -12.76 16.73 39.93
C VAL A 598 -13.59 15.42 40.04
N LEU A 599 -13.36 14.53 41.01
CA LEU A 599 -14.14 13.28 41.17
C LEU A 599 -15.40 13.42 42.06
N ALA A 600 -15.67 14.61 42.60
CA ALA A 600 -16.81 14.84 43.50
C ALA A 600 -18.16 15.02 42.78
N GLN A 601 -18.18 15.15 41.45
CA GLN A 601 -19.43 15.33 40.68
C GLN A 601 -20.13 14.01 40.30
N LEU A 602 -19.61 12.85 40.68
CA LEU A 602 -20.22 11.53 40.40
C LEU A 602 -20.89 10.86 41.61
N ARG A 603 -20.98 11.50 42.78
CA ARG A 603 -21.62 10.92 44.00
C ARG A 603 -23.16 11.08 44.05
N GLY A 604 -23.83 11.09 42.90
CA GLY A 604 -25.28 11.31 42.80
C GLY A 604 -26.10 10.10 42.34
N ILE A 605 -25.48 9.03 41.84
CA ILE A 605 -26.18 7.86 41.32
C ILE A 605 -25.52 6.64 41.94
N ALA A 606 -26.16 6.04 42.94
CA ALA A 606 -25.77 4.76 43.50
C ALA A 606 -26.58 3.66 42.80
N PRO A 607 -25.98 2.82 41.93
CA PRO A 607 -26.59 1.55 41.55
C PRO A 607 -26.23 0.46 42.56
N SER A 608 -27.03 -0.59 42.59
CA SER A 608 -26.87 -1.78 43.43
C SER A 608 -25.51 -2.46 43.25
N GLY A 609 -25.06 -3.18 44.29
CA GLY A 609 -23.71 -3.75 44.43
C GLY A 609 -23.20 -4.70 43.33
N GLU A 610 -24.00 -5.00 42.30
CA GLU A 610 -23.60 -5.80 41.15
C GLU A 610 -22.77 -5.01 40.12
N THR A 611 -22.92 -3.68 40.01
CA THR A 611 -22.15 -2.86 39.04
C THR A 611 -20.72 -2.55 39.48
N LEU A 612 -20.37 -2.79 40.75
CA LEU A 612 -19.03 -2.55 41.30
C LEU A 612 -18.02 -3.63 40.89
N LEU A 613 -18.50 -4.81 40.47
CA LEU A 613 -17.66 -5.93 40.01
C LEU A 613 -16.98 -5.64 38.66
N LEU A 614 -17.62 -4.83 37.80
CA LEU A 614 -17.11 -4.45 36.47
C LEU A 614 -15.85 -3.58 36.53
N GLY A 615 -15.67 -2.81 37.62
CA GLY A 615 -14.48 -1.98 37.80
C GLY A 615 -13.25 -2.76 38.28
N VAL A 616 -13.45 -3.82 39.07
CA VAL A 616 -12.36 -4.53 39.77
C VAL A 616 -11.70 -5.58 38.86
N THR A 617 -12.45 -6.24 37.97
CA THR A 617 -11.89 -7.25 37.05
C THR A 617 -11.15 -6.62 35.86
N LEU A 618 -11.61 -5.47 35.36
CA LEU A 618 -10.92 -4.70 34.31
C LEU A 618 -9.60 -4.07 34.81
N LEU A 619 -9.50 -3.71 36.09
CA LEU A 619 -8.28 -3.14 36.68
C LEU A 619 -7.22 -4.21 37.01
N GLY A 620 -7.61 -5.44 37.36
CA GLY A 620 -6.67 -6.53 37.63
C GLY A 620 -5.85 -6.95 36.40
N GLY A 621 -6.49 -7.03 35.22
CA GLY A 621 -5.79 -7.32 33.96
C GLY A 621 -4.85 -6.20 33.52
N LEU A 622 -5.23 -4.93 33.75
CA LEU A 622 -4.37 -3.77 33.49
C LEU A 622 -3.14 -3.73 34.41
N PHE A 623 -3.28 -4.20 35.65
CA PHE A 623 -2.21 -4.21 36.66
C PHE A 623 -1.10 -5.22 36.31
N VAL A 624 -1.47 -6.43 35.89
CA VAL A 624 -0.55 -7.50 35.44
C VAL A 624 0.21 -7.08 34.19
N VAL A 625 -0.48 -6.52 33.20
CA VAL A 625 0.14 -6.09 31.93
C VAL A 625 1.02 -4.83 32.10
N GLY A 626 0.64 -3.90 32.98
CA GLY A 626 1.42 -2.70 33.28
C GLY A 626 2.75 -2.99 33.99
N ARG A 627 2.83 -4.09 34.76
CA ARG A 627 4.04 -4.51 35.48
C ARG A 627 5.08 -5.16 34.56
N ARG A 628 4.64 -5.92 33.54
CA ARG A 628 5.52 -6.61 32.57
C ARG A 628 6.04 -5.70 31.44
N THR A 629 5.39 -4.56 31.20
CA THR A 629 5.74 -3.60 30.14
C THR A 629 6.44 -2.33 30.65
N GLY A 630 6.63 -2.17 31.96
CA GLY A 630 7.39 -1.08 32.58
C GLY A 630 6.70 0.29 32.62
N VAL A 631 5.39 0.38 32.42
CA VAL A 631 4.66 1.65 32.22
C VAL A 631 4.17 2.29 33.54
N ILE A 632 4.18 1.57 34.68
CA ILE A 632 3.70 2.08 35.99
C ILE A 632 4.89 2.38 36.92
N THR A 633 5.03 3.63 37.35
CA THR A 633 6.04 4.09 38.34
C THR A 633 5.49 4.14 39.77
N GLU A 634 6.37 4.04 40.77
CA GLU A 634 6.07 3.91 42.22
C GLU A 634 5.16 5.03 42.79
N GLU A 635 5.22 6.25 42.24
CA GLU A 635 4.38 7.37 42.72
C GLU A 635 2.88 7.20 42.39
N ARG A 636 2.52 6.33 41.43
CA ARG A 636 1.11 6.07 41.05
C ARG A 636 0.44 4.96 41.85
N GLN A 637 1.19 4.25 42.70
CA GLN A 637 0.71 3.11 43.49
C GLN A 637 -0.26 3.55 44.60
N ALA A 638 -0.01 4.69 45.26
CA ALA A 638 -0.81 5.16 46.40
C ALA A 638 -2.26 5.52 46.04
N ALA A 639 -2.52 5.98 44.82
CA ALA A 639 -3.86 6.33 44.35
C ALA A 639 -4.70 5.08 44.06
N ALA A 640 -4.09 4.01 43.52
CA ALA A 640 -4.77 2.76 43.18
C ALA A 640 -5.14 1.93 44.42
N THR A 641 -4.27 1.89 45.45
CA THR A 641 -4.52 1.15 46.70
C THR A 641 -5.73 1.71 47.47
N SER A 642 -5.99 3.02 47.37
CA SER A 642 -7.12 3.65 48.06
C SER A 642 -8.49 3.25 47.47
N ALA A 643 -8.57 3.02 46.15
CA ALA A 643 -9.80 2.53 45.51
C ALA A 643 -10.05 1.04 45.82
N ALA A 644 -9.00 0.22 45.83
CA ALA A 644 -9.07 -1.21 46.16
C ALA A 644 -9.50 -1.47 47.62
N SER A 645 -9.03 -0.63 48.56
CA SER A 645 -9.36 -0.77 49.99
C SER A 645 -10.86 -0.62 50.31
N SER A 646 -11.61 0.12 49.47
CA SER A 646 -13.05 0.33 49.66
C SER A 646 -13.93 -0.81 49.14
N ALA A 647 -13.39 -1.69 48.29
CA ALA A 647 -14.07 -2.89 47.79
C ALA A 647 -13.72 -4.16 48.60
N ALA A 648 -12.62 -4.13 49.35
CA ALA A 648 -12.10 -5.27 50.13
C ALA A 648 -12.98 -5.70 51.32
N SER A 649 -13.95 -4.87 51.76
CA SER A 649 -14.76 -5.20 52.95
C SER A 649 -15.90 -6.20 52.71
N THR A 650 -16.08 -6.72 51.49
CA THR A 650 -17.22 -7.61 51.15
C THR A 650 -16.80 -9.02 50.72
N VAL A 651 -15.50 -9.29 50.54
CA VAL A 651 -14.98 -10.62 50.23
C VAL A 651 -13.66 -10.83 50.97
N GLY A 652 -13.74 -11.08 52.28
CA GLY A 652 -12.58 -11.41 53.09
C GLY A 652 -12.17 -12.87 52.88
N GLY A 653 -10.90 -13.09 52.53
CA GLY A 653 -10.22 -14.39 52.65
C GLY A 653 -9.67 -15.02 51.37
N LEU A 654 -10.20 -14.68 50.18
CA LEU A 654 -9.79 -15.35 48.92
C LEU A 654 -8.86 -14.53 48.02
N VAL A 655 -8.79 -13.22 48.19
CA VAL A 655 -8.00 -12.35 47.29
C VAL A 655 -6.52 -12.28 47.69
N GLU A 656 -6.20 -12.39 48.97
CA GLU A 656 -4.81 -12.28 49.44
C GLU A 656 -3.95 -13.52 49.10
N ARG A 657 -4.56 -14.69 48.90
CA ARG A 657 -3.83 -15.92 48.55
C ARG A 657 -3.63 -16.14 47.04
N ALA A 658 -4.22 -15.30 46.17
CA ALA A 658 -4.19 -15.50 44.72
C ALA A 658 -3.12 -14.67 43.97
N ILE A 659 -2.37 -13.78 44.66
CA ILE A 659 -1.44 -12.84 44.02
C ILE A 659 0.00 -13.41 43.88
N ALA A 660 0.26 -14.62 44.37
CA ALA A 660 1.61 -15.20 44.32
C ALA A 660 1.92 -16.03 43.06
N ASN A 661 0.92 -16.42 42.24
CA ASN A 661 1.15 -17.32 41.10
C ASN A 661 0.36 -16.91 39.84
N GLU A 662 1.04 -16.21 38.93
CA GLU A 662 0.48 -15.45 37.81
C GLU A 662 -0.07 -16.33 36.66
N ILE A 663 0.42 -17.57 36.52
CA ILE A 663 -0.04 -18.54 35.51
C ILE A 663 -1.26 -19.33 35.99
N VAL A 664 -1.33 -19.60 37.30
CA VAL A 664 -2.41 -20.39 37.93
C VAL A 664 -3.75 -19.66 37.84
N PHE A 665 -3.76 -18.33 37.93
CA PHE A 665 -4.98 -17.52 37.81
C PHE A 665 -5.57 -17.54 36.38
N GLY A 666 -4.73 -17.50 35.35
CA GLY A 666 -5.15 -17.57 33.95
C GLY A 666 -5.70 -18.95 33.56
N VAL A 667 -5.09 -20.02 34.10
CA VAL A 667 -5.57 -21.40 33.90
C VAL A 667 -6.82 -21.68 34.74
N LEU A 668 -6.95 -21.16 35.97
CA LEU A 668 -8.17 -21.25 36.79
C LEU A 668 -9.38 -20.57 36.12
N LEU A 669 -9.18 -19.42 35.46
CA LEU A 669 -10.24 -18.74 34.71
C LEU A 669 -10.70 -19.52 33.47
N LEU A 670 -9.82 -20.26 32.81
CA LEU A 670 -10.16 -21.03 31.59
C LEU A 670 -10.66 -22.45 31.90
N ALA A 671 -10.00 -23.17 32.81
CA ALA A 671 -10.37 -24.52 33.22
C ALA A 671 -11.60 -24.53 34.16
N GLY A 672 -11.68 -23.56 35.08
CA GLY A 672 -12.85 -23.36 35.94
C GLY A 672 -14.00 -22.66 35.20
N GLY A 673 -13.69 -21.71 34.32
CA GLY A 673 -14.69 -20.94 33.57
C GLY A 673 -15.53 -21.79 32.62
N GLY A 674 -14.93 -22.74 31.89
CA GLY A 674 -15.69 -23.63 31.00
C GLY A 674 -16.70 -24.52 31.74
N TRP A 675 -16.33 -25.06 32.90
CA TRP A 675 -17.22 -25.85 33.75
C TRP A 675 -18.29 -24.97 34.44
N LEU A 676 -17.91 -23.79 34.95
CA LEU A 676 -18.82 -22.86 35.61
C LEU A 676 -19.89 -22.31 34.64
N LEU A 677 -19.52 -21.98 33.40
CA LEU A 677 -20.42 -21.51 32.34
C LEU A 677 -21.36 -22.62 31.83
N ALA A 678 -20.94 -23.89 31.89
CA ALA A 678 -21.75 -25.05 31.47
C ALA A 678 -22.64 -25.62 32.60
N SER A 679 -22.32 -25.34 33.86
CA SER A 679 -23.00 -25.88 35.04
C SER A 679 -24.40 -25.29 35.33
N GLY A 680 -24.73 -24.14 34.73
CA GLY A 680 -25.99 -23.42 34.96
C GLY A 680 -26.12 -22.81 36.37
N VAL A 681 -25.04 -22.77 37.16
CA VAL A 681 -25.03 -22.31 38.56
C VAL A 681 -25.09 -20.78 38.67
N LEU A 682 -24.73 -20.06 37.60
CA LEU A 682 -24.73 -18.59 37.58
C LEU A 682 -25.96 -18.01 36.85
N PRO A 683 -26.52 -16.88 37.34
CA PRO A 683 -27.52 -16.11 36.59
C PRO A 683 -27.00 -15.70 35.20
N GLU A 684 -27.89 -15.60 34.21
CA GLU A 684 -27.52 -15.32 32.81
C GLU A 684 -26.64 -14.06 32.65
N GLN A 685 -26.88 -13.02 33.46
CA GLN A 685 -26.10 -11.78 33.42
C GLN A 685 -24.66 -11.97 33.95
N THR A 686 -24.46 -12.82 34.97
CA THR A 686 -23.14 -13.12 35.54
C THR A 686 -22.31 -14.00 34.62
N THR A 687 -22.95 -14.96 33.94
CA THR A 687 -22.35 -15.80 32.89
C THR A 687 -21.82 -14.94 31.72
N LEU A 688 -22.60 -13.93 31.32
CA LEU A 688 -22.24 -12.99 30.24
C LEU A 688 -21.06 -12.07 30.62
N ILE A 689 -21.01 -11.62 31.89
CA ILE A 689 -19.88 -10.85 32.42
C ILE A 689 -18.59 -11.69 32.45
N VAL A 690 -18.65 -12.90 33.00
CA VAL A 690 -17.48 -13.80 33.12
C VAL A 690 -16.89 -14.15 31.73
N SER A 691 -17.77 -14.45 30.77
CA SER A 691 -17.37 -14.73 29.37
C SER A 691 -16.74 -13.53 28.65
N LEU A 692 -17.27 -12.31 28.81
CA LEU A 692 -16.68 -11.10 28.23
C LEU A 692 -15.27 -10.81 28.79
N SER A 693 -15.04 -11.06 30.09
CA SER A 693 -13.72 -10.86 30.72
C SER A 693 -12.67 -11.92 30.34
N ALA A 694 -13.08 -13.09 29.86
CA ALA A 694 -12.14 -14.15 29.44
C ALA A 694 -11.50 -13.86 28.07
N VAL A 695 -12.15 -13.06 27.21
CA VAL A 695 -11.72 -12.80 25.83
C VAL A 695 -10.36 -12.08 25.73
N PRO A 696 -10.10 -10.97 26.46
CA PRO A 696 -8.81 -10.28 26.40
C PRO A 696 -7.63 -11.15 26.90
N VAL A 697 -7.90 -12.01 27.89
CA VAL A 697 -6.92 -12.93 28.48
C VAL A 697 -6.60 -14.06 27.50
N ALA A 698 -7.62 -14.67 26.89
CA ALA A 698 -7.41 -15.68 25.85
C ALA A 698 -6.68 -15.11 24.63
N MET A 699 -7.03 -13.89 24.21
CA MET A 699 -6.39 -13.21 23.08
C MET A 699 -4.92 -12.85 23.38
N PHE A 700 -4.61 -12.46 24.62
CA PHE A 700 -3.23 -12.26 25.08
C PHE A 700 -2.40 -13.56 24.97
N LEU A 701 -2.94 -14.67 25.47
CA LEU A 701 -2.26 -15.96 25.46
C LEU A 701 -2.04 -16.50 24.02
N VAL A 702 -3.03 -16.35 23.14
CA VAL A 702 -2.90 -16.72 21.72
C VAL A 702 -1.85 -15.88 21.01
N LEU A 703 -1.83 -14.56 21.22
CA LEU A 703 -0.84 -13.69 20.58
C LEU A 703 0.59 -13.93 21.06
N GLN A 704 0.78 -14.35 22.32
CA GLN A 704 2.07 -14.82 22.82
C GLN A 704 2.50 -16.16 22.22
N GLN A 705 1.57 -17.12 22.06
CA GLN A 705 1.88 -18.43 21.48
C GLN A 705 2.43 -18.36 20.05
N PHE A 706 2.08 -17.32 19.29
CA PHE A 706 2.53 -17.12 17.91
C PHE A 706 3.64 -16.07 17.74
N ASP A 707 4.20 -15.53 18.83
CA ASP A 707 5.23 -14.46 18.81
C ASP A 707 4.80 -13.21 18.00
N ARG A 708 3.50 -12.92 18.02
CA ARG A 708 2.86 -11.81 17.29
C ARG A 708 2.28 -10.76 18.25
N PHE A 709 2.73 -10.73 19.51
CA PHE A 709 2.18 -9.81 20.50
C PHE A 709 2.56 -8.35 20.21
N ASP A 710 1.58 -7.56 19.78
CA ASP A 710 1.69 -6.10 19.73
C ASP A 710 0.73 -5.50 20.77
N PHE A 711 1.31 -4.80 21.75
CA PHE A 711 0.56 -4.16 22.84
C PHE A 711 -0.50 -3.18 22.34
N ARG A 712 -0.26 -2.49 21.22
CA ARG A 712 -1.19 -1.49 20.65
C ARG A 712 -2.41 -2.19 20.05
N ILE A 713 -2.21 -3.33 19.37
CA ILE A 713 -3.28 -4.13 18.79
C ILE A 713 -4.11 -4.81 19.88
N TRP A 714 -3.46 -5.34 20.92
CA TRP A 714 -4.13 -5.96 22.06
C TRP A 714 -4.92 -4.95 22.91
N ALA A 715 -4.35 -3.77 23.19
CA ALA A 715 -5.04 -2.72 23.94
C ALA A 715 -6.24 -2.16 23.15
N GLY A 716 -6.08 -1.98 21.83
CA GLY A 716 -7.16 -1.50 20.95
C GLY A 716 -8.34 -2.49 20.86
N SER A 717 -8.05 -3.79 20.77
CA SER A 717 -9.08 -4.84 20.74
C SER A 717 -9.77 -5.04 22.10
N THR A 718 -9.03 -4.94 23.20
CA THR A 718 -9.59 -5.01 24.57
C THR A 718 -10.54 -3.84 24.84
N ALA A 719 -10.18 -2.63 24.40
CA ALA A 719 -11.05 -1.46 24.49
C ALA A 719 -12.35 -1.64 23.69
N LEU A 720 -12.26 -2.25 22.50
CA LEU A 720 -13.43 -2.57 21.66
C LEU A 720 -14.36 -3.59 22.33
N VAL A 721 -13.82 -4.65 22.93
CA VAL A 721 -14.60 -5.65 23.69
C VAL A 721 -15.28 -5.01 24.90
N GLY A 722 -14.60 -4.11 25.62
CA GLY A 722 -15.19 -3.36 26.73
C GLY A 722 -16.36 -2.49 26.29
N VAL A 723 -16.24 -1.81 25.14
CA VAL A 723 -17.31 -0.97 24.56
C VAL A 723 -18.52 -1.82 24.12
N LEU A 724 -18.28 -2.94 23.43
CA LEU A 724 -19.34 -3.85 23.00
C LEU A 724 -20.02 -4.53 24.19
N GLY A 725 -19.27 -4.88 25.24
CA GLY A 725 -19.80 -5.44 26.49
C GLY A 725 -20.70 -4.44 27.24
N LEU A 726 -20.32 -3.16 27.28
CA LEU A 726 -21.13 -2.08 27.83
C LEU A 726 -22.45 -1.88 27.05
N GLN A 727 -22.41 -2.01 25.72
CA GLN A 727 -23.61 -1.91 24.88
C GLN A 727 -24.62 -3.04 25.13
N VAL A 728 -24.14 -4.25 25.45
CA VAL A 728 -24.99 -5.42 25.70
C VAL A 728 -25.51 -5.45 27.15
N LEU A 729 -24.69 -5.05 28.12
CA LEU A 729 -25.01 -5.15 29.55
C LEU A 729 -25.75 -3.92 30.10
N ALA A 730 -25.58 -2.75 29.48
CA ALA A 730 -26.18 -1.49 29.96
C ALA A 730 -26.57 -0.55 28.79
N PRO A 731 -27.56 -0.94 27.95
CA PRO A 731 -27.96 -0.15 26.78
C PRO A 731 -28.44 1.28 27.12
N GLU A 732 -29.03 1.48 28.31
CA GLU A 732 -29.52 2.80 28.76
C GLU A 732 -28.40 3.81 29.10
N LEU A 733 -27.18 3.33 29.36
CA LEU A 733 -26.02 4.19 29.60
C LEU A 733 -25.54 4.88 28.31
N PHE A 734 -25.73 4.21 27.15
CA PHE A 734 -25.37 4.74 25.84
C PHE A 734 -26.34 5.81 25.36
N GLU A 735 -27.64 5.69 25.66
CA GLU A 735 -28.62 6.75 25.37
C GLU A 735 -28.30 8.04 26.15
N THR A 736 -27.81 7.90 27.39
CA THR A 736 -27.43 9.04 28.23
C THR A 736 -26.11 9.71 27.77
N ILE A 737 -25.16 8.95 27.23
CA ILE A 737 -23.86 9.46 26.75
C ILE A 737 -23.96 10.06 25.33
N ALA A 738 -24.86 9.55 24.50
CA ALA A 738 -25.10 10.05 23.14
C ALA A 738 -25.67 11.48 23.13
N ASP A 739 -26.42 11.88 24.15
CA ASP A 739 -27.03 13.20 24.23
C ASP A 739 -26.06 14.32 24.66
N GLU A 740 -24.86 14.02 25.21
CA GLU A 740 -24.01 15.07 25.79
C GLU A 740 -22.50 15.04 25.45
N ALA A 741 -21.95 13.99 24.81
CA ALA A 741 -20.50 13.95 24.52
C ALA A 741 -20.04 13.14 23.28
N GLY A 742 -20.93 12.80 22.34
CA GLY A 742 -20.63 11.85 21.24
C GLY A 742 -19.49 12.20 20.27
N VAL A 743 -19.09 13.46 20.14
CA VAL A 743 -18.11 13.90 19.11
C VAL A 743 -16.65 13.75 19.57
N ILE A 744 -16.37 13.85 20.87
CA ILE A 744 -15.00 13.91 21.40
C ILE A 744 -14.32 12.54 21.36
N ILE A 745 -15.09 11.47 21.60
CA ILE A 745 -14.58 10.10 21.63
C ILE A 745 -14.26 9.60 20.22
N VAL A 746 -15.09 9.93 19.22
CA VAL A 746 -14.84 9.57 17.81
C VAL A 746 -13.61 10.31 17.24
N ALA A 747 -13.42 11.58 17.61
CA ALA A 747 -12.25 12.35 17.22
C ALA A 747 -10.94 11.80 17.80
N GLY A 748 -10.97 11.29 19.04
CA GLY A 748 -9.82 10.65 19.69
C GLY A 748 -9.36 9.37 18.98
N VAL A 749 -10.30 8.58 18.47
CA VAL A 749 -10.02 7.32 17.75
C VAL A 749 -9.41 7.60 16.36
N LEU A 750 -9.93 8.59 15.62
CA LEU A 750 -9.40 8.97 14.31
C LEU A 750 -7.97 9.56 14.38
N ALA A 751 -7.66 10.29 15.45
CA ALA A 751 -6.33 10.88 15.67
C ALA A 751 -5.24 9.81 15.90
N LEU A 752 -5.57 8.72 16.60
CA LEU A 752 -4.64 7.62 16.85
C LEU A 752 -4.38 6.79 15.59
N ALA A 753 -5.39 6.59 14.73
CA ALA A 753 -5.23 5.90 13.45
C ALA A 753 -4.35 6.69 12.45
N TRP A 754 -4.51 8.02 12.39
CA TRP A 754 -3.71 8.87 11.49
C TRP A 754 -2.21 8.86 11.84
N ARG A 755 -1.87 8.86 13.13
CA ARG A 755 -0.48 8.86 13.61
C ARG A 755 0.28 7.57 13.32
N ALA A 756 -0.42 6.44 13.20
CA ALA A 756 0.18 5.16 12.81
C ALA A 756 0.57 5.12 11.33
N VAL A 757 -0.22 5.75 10.46
CA VAL A 757 0.00 5.74 8.99
C VAL A 757 1.12 6.70 8.57
N SER A 758 1.32 7.80 9.31
CA SER A 758 2.38 8.78 9.00
C SER A 758 3.80 8.26 9.25
N ALA A 759 3.98 7.36 10.21
CA ALA A 759 5.29 6.80 10.54
C ALA A 759 5.79 5.80 9.47
N TRP A 760 4.87 5.08 8.82
CA TRP A 760 5.20 4.11 7.77
C TRP A 760 5.72 4.75 6.47
N ARG A 761 5.34 6.00 6.18
CA ARG A 761 5.76 6.70 4.95
C ARG A 761 7.15 7.33 5.01
N ALA A 762 7.75 7.43 6.20
CA ALA A 762 9.07 8.05 6.38
C ALA A 762 10.23 7.09 6.06
N GLU A 763 10.01 5.77 6.14
CA GLU A 763 11.04 4.74 5.95
C GLU A 763 11.33 4.42 4.47
N ALA A 764 10.46 4.85 3.53
CA ALA A 764 10.48 4.39 2.14
C ALA A 764 11.29 5.26 1.16
N ASN A 765 12.08 6.26 1.63
CA ASN A 765 12.80 7.18 0.73
C ASN A 765 14.25 7.44 1.16
N THR A 766 15.19 6.62 0.68
CA THR A 766 16.61 7.00 0.52
C THR A 766 17.29 6.14 -0.56
N PRO A 767 17.94 6.72 -1.60
CA PRO A 767 18.73 6.01 -2.60
C PRO A 767 20.25 6.13 -2.38
N ASP A 768 20.96 5.00 -2.60
CA ASP A 768 22.38 4.78 -3.01
C ASP A 768 22.81 3.38 -2.48
N GLU A 769 22.74 2.31 -3.28
CA GLU A 769 23.03 0.94 -2.80
C GLU A 769 24.51 0.55 -3.02
N VAL A 770 25.32 0.75 -1.99
CA VAL A 770 26.39 -0.20 -1.68
C VAL A 770 25.73 -1.32 -0.89
N ASN A 771 25.46 -2.46 -1.52
CA ASN A 771 24.94 -3.62 -0.80
C ASN A 771 26.09 -4.26 -0.01
N ARG A 772 26.34 -3.70 1.18
CA ARG A 772 27.16 -4.32 2.21
C ARG A 772 26.33 -5.40 2.88
N ILE A 773 26.67 -6.65 2.59
CA ILE A 773 26.12 -7.78 3.31
C ILE A 773 27.06 -8.03 4.50
N GLU A 774 26.57 -7.73 5.71
CA GLU A 774 27.22 -8.14 6.95
C GLU A 774 26.72 -9.54 7.31
N ILE A 775 27.61 -10.52 7.25
CA ILE A 775 27.35 -11.86 7.74
C ILE A 775 28.05 -11.96 9.08
N THR A 776 27.26 -11.95 10.15
CA THR A 776 27.74 -12.23 11.50
C THR A 776 27.56 -13.72 11.73
N ASP A 777 28.68 -14.43 11.93
CA ASP A 777 28.63 -15.75 12.53
C ASP A 777 28.28 -15.56 14.00
N ASP A 778 27.22 -16.21 14.46
CA ASP A 778 26.77 -16.19 15.85
C ASP A 778 27.74 -17.05 16.66
N ASP A 779 28.91 -16.48 16.98
CA ASP A 779 29.71 -16.95 18.10
C ASP A 779 28.81 -16.74 19.33
N GLY A 780 28.16 -17.82 19.77
CA GLY A 780 27.20 -17.80 20.87
C GLY A 780 27.79 -17.14 22.12
N GLU A 781 27.56 -15.84 22.24
CA GLU A 781 27.59 -15.07 23.48
C GLU A 781 26.15 -14.93 23.94
N ASN A 782 25.73 -15.83 24.83
CA ASN A 782 24.67 -15.57 25.80
C ASN A 782 24.83 -16.45 27.03
#